data_AF-A0A7Y9WWE2-F1
#
_entry.id   AF-A0A7Y9WWE2-F1
#
_cell.length_a   1.000
_cell.length_b   1.000
_cell.length_c   1.000
_cell.angle_alpha   90.00
_cell.angle_beta   90.00
_cell.angle_gamma   90.00
#
_symmetry.space_group_name_H-M   'P 1'
#
loop_
_entity.id
_entity.type
_entity.pdbx_description
1 polymer ?
#
loop_
_entity_poly.entity_id
_entity_poly.type
_entity_poly.pdbx_seq_one_letter_code
_entity_poly.pdbx_strand_id
1 'polypeptide(L)'
;MRHRRRLRSRLAAVVAALVVAPVALAAAPASAGEKRLWEVEVAKIPTAEYTRDAKVYITESLQALRPYVDGGLGHSRIAPVLADVESRYFDGARLKSATDGATAFDNLQHLESFLKSRLSGASPPNGEAEQAHVVALVETLFGLRLLADAAIQDAEATIGPFRASPPPAPAPAGLTEAFADLDAAKASLAKADTMLVKANPEPATVHASKAWADGFRVLTRLGITYGGDHDGDGVVDVVELRFGSSPLLVDSDGDGLTDKFEITELAGWTRPNAVDTDQDAVADGAEDVDGDGLTNLDEQRIGTSPTDPDTDGDGATDGAEVAQGSNPLVADQPRAPPTPGDVPPIVSNPTDTDTDGDGLPDLVEEDGLTDPNNVDTDGDGLSDFTEDDLSINPRVQDTDGDGLRDDYEVANADSQGLDPGRVDEQISKWTYVSDFLLGMFAGDFAEKDSMAWLAGNLCGGGLSVIPVVGWILGGLADIRDTIAALIHGEWVSAGLSILGVVPYVGDAVAIPAKVSKFVLKYTHRLTPAARFIAKYDKIPDTVKELTYELIMPEVWAALVEPEGLAAAAAGRVSKSNFNRLLSGERTDLQKIHFALKAVGSNGQNLHVPGPNVRWATGRNDGQNIFVDEIMGYRQDRTRGQPQLWLRQAGVPGQFEPSGRSADYGEHTPEGWVIHEVKTGVPTEHDRHNLIQCDEDKWYSDPANQDKILEDNKINPQFRNTRIKGAQWHFMPHGGYNSLGPSDLVLDCLKKNNIPFTIHFPLD
;
A
#
# COMPACT_ATOMS: atom_id res chain seq x y z
N MET A 1 -3.36 49.09 21.69
CA MET A 1 -4.34 48.43 22.57
C MET A 1 -5.14 47.44 21.73
N ARG A 2 -5.18 46.18 22.20
CA ARG A 2 -6.01 45.02 21.80
C ARG A 2 -5.98 44.50 20.35
N HIS A 3 -5.70 43.19 20.30
CA HIS A 3 -5.93 42.20 19.24
C HIS A 3 -4.96 42.09 18.05
N ARG A 4 -3.77 41.56 18.35
CA ARG A 4 -3.12 40.49 17.56
C ARG A 4 -3.07 39.21 18.41
N ARG A 5 -3.06 38.05 17.74
CA ARG A 5 -2.86 36.66 18.23
C ARG A 5 -4.08 35.91 18.76
N ARG A 6 -4.68 35.07 17.89
CA ARG A 6 -5.17 33.70 18.16
C ARG A 6 -5.75 33.11 16.87
N LEU A 7 -4.89 32.61 15.99
CA LEU A 7 -5.24 31.68 14.91
C LEU A 7 -4.00 30.83 14.57
N ARG A 8 -3.50 30.14 15.60
CA ARG A 8 -2.55 29.02 15.56
C ARG A 8 -2.85 28.20 16.83
N SER A 9 -3.69 27.18 16.72
CA SER A 9 -3.97 26.11 17.72
C SER A 9 -5.26 25.33 17.41
N ARG A 10 -5.48 24.95 16.13
CA ARG A 10 -6.54 24.01 15.76
C ARG A 10 -6.03 23.08 14.65
N LEU A 11 -5.07 22.22 15.00
CA LEU A 11 -4.62 21.10 14.16
C LEU A 11 -3.84 20.04 14.98
N ALA A 12 -4.16 19.89 16.26
CA ALA A 12 -3.53 18.91 17.16
C ALA A 12 -4.56 18.16 18.04
N ALA A 13 -5.81 18.01 17.57
CA ALA A 13 -6.86 17.38 18.37
C ALA A 13 -7.94 16.69 17.52
N VAL A 14 -7.53 15.88 16.54
CA VAL A 14 -8.47 15.01 15.79
C VAL A 14 -8.02 13.53 15.76
N VAL A 15 -6.91 13.15 16.40
CA VAL A 15 -6.44 11.74 16.45
C VAL A 15 -6.93 10.97 17.70
N ALA A 16 -8.02 11.40 18.33
CA ALA A 16 -8.56 10.69 19.50
C ALA A 16 -10.09 10.70 19.50
N ALA A 17 -10.69 10.09 18.49
CA ALA A 17 -12.09 9.67 18.53
C ALA A 17 -12.40 8.82 17.31
N LEU A 18 -12.21 7.50 17.40
CA LEU A 18 -13.07 6.51 16.74
C LEU A 18 -12.80 5.12 17.33
N VAL A 19 -13.88 4.54 17.87
CA VAL A 19 -14.06 3.19 18.43
C VAL A 19 -13.36 2.87 19.77
N VAL A 20 -13.62 3.70 20.77
CA VAL A 20 -13.89 3.21 22.13
C VAL A 20 -15.39 3.38 22.30
N ALA A 21 -16.15 2.32 22.57
CA ALA A 21 -17.40 2.53 23.28
C ALA A 21 -16.98 2.90 24.70
N PRO A 22 -17.02 4.18 25.13
CA PRO A 22 -16.77 4.45 26.53
C PRO A 22 -17.93 3.78 27.27
N VAL A 23 -17.62 2.95 28.27
CA VAL A 23 -18.63 2.62 29.28
C VAL A 23 -19.02 3.97 29.90
N ALA A 24 -20.10 4.57 29.39
CA ALA A 24 -20.59 5.86 29.84
C ALA A 24 -21.17 5.67 31.24
N LEU A 25 -20.30 5.80 32.23
CA LEU A 25 -20.62 5.71 33.65
C LEU A 25 -21.34 6.99 34.10
N ALA A 26 -22.66 6.98 33.99
CA ALA A 26 -23.49 8.02 34.57
C ALA A 26 -23.43 7.93 36.12
N ALA A 27 -22.90 8.96 36.76
CA ALA A 27 -22.81 9.03 38.22
C ALA A 27 -24.17 9.38 38.84
N ALA A 28 -24.71 8.48 39.67
CA ALA A 28 -25.79 8.76 40.63
C ALA A 28 -25.23 8.65 42.07
N PRO A 29 -25.76 9.42 43.04
CA PRO A 29 -25.27 9.37 44.42
C PRO A 29 -25.67 8.05 45.09
N ALA A 30 -24.68 7.28 45.56
CA ALA A 30 -24.89 5.98 46.17
C ALA A 30 -25.58 6.07 47.54
N SER A 31 -26.48 5.12 47.77
CA SER A 31 -27.02 4.82 49.10
C SER A 31 -26.28 3.61 49.69
N ALA A 32 -26.14 3.59 51.02
CA ALA A 32 -25.44 2.51 51.73
C ALA A 32 -26.16 1.16 51.54
N GLY A 33 -25.59 0.29 50.71
CA GLY A 33 -26.13 -1.04 50.39
C GLY A 33 -25.85 -1.53 48.96
N GLU A 34 -25.39 -0.66 48.06
CA GLU A 34 -25.09 -1.01 46.66
C GLU A 34 -23.68 -1.62 46.49
N LYS A 35 -23.59 -2.68 45.66
CA LYS A 35 -22.31 -3.32 45.27
C LYS A 35 -21.31 -2.29 44.78
N ARG A 36 -20.01 -2.50 45.03
CA ARG A 36 -18.95 -1.60 44.54
C ARG A 36 -18.90 -1.66 43.02
N LEU A 37 -18.58 -0.54 42.36
CA LEU A 37 -18.55 -0.48 40.91
C LEU A 37 -17.68 -1.59 40.28
N TRP A 38 -16.47 -1.80 40.78
CA TRP A 38 -15.59 -2.84 40.25
C TRP A 38 -16.18 -4.25 40.40
N GLU A 39 -16.95 -4.54 41.46
CA GLU A 39 -17.62 -5.83 41.64
C GLU A 39 -18.69 -6.06 40.58
N VAL A 40 -19.37 -4.98 40.16
CA VAL A 40 -20.36 -5.01 39.09
C VAL A 40 -19.70 -5.22 37.74
N GLU A 41 -18.61 -4.52 37.44
CA GLU A 41 -17.92 -4.64 36.15
C GLU A 41 -17.21 -6.00 35.99
N VAL A 42 -16.53 -6.50 37.02
CA VAL A 42 -15.87 -7.82 36.99
C VAL A 42 -16.89 -8.95 36.75
N ALA A 43 -18.09 -8.84 37.33
CA ALA A 43 -19.12 -9.86 37.17
C ALA A 43 -19.68 -9.97 35.73
N LYS A 44 -19.43 -8.98 34.86
CA LYS A 44 -19.86 -8.99 33.46
C LYS A 44 -18.91 -9.77 32.55
N ILE A 45 -17.67 -9.98 32.96
CA ILE A 45 -16.60 -10.56 32.14
C ILE A 45 -16.99 -11.91 31.51
N PRO A 46 -17.58 -12.89 32.24
CA PRO A 46 -17.84 -14.22 31.68
C PRO A 46 -18.90 -14.26 30.58
N THR A 47 -19.74 -13.24 30.48
CA THR A 47 -20.83 -13.13 29.50
C THR A 47 -20.57 -12.02 28.48
N ALA A 48 -19.44 -11.33 28.58
CA ALA A 48 -19.11 -10.26 27.67
C ALA A 48 -18.56 -10.84 26.37
N GLU A 49 -18.97 -10.24 25.27
CA GLU A 49 -18.35 -10.50 23.98
C GLU A 49 -16.95 -9.89 23.97
N TYR A 50 -15.98 -10.68 23.55
CA TYR A 50 -14.62 -10.21 23.33
C TYR A 50 -14.59 -9.42 22.04
N THR A 51 -14.14 -8.18 22.12
CA THR A 51 -14.03 -7.28 20.97
C THR A 51 -12.58 -7.05 20.55
N ARG A 52 -11.62 -7.58 21.31
CA ARG A 52 -10.18 -7.33 21.19
C ARG A 52 -9.38 -8.54 21.68
N ASP A 53 -8.10 -8.56 21.33
CA ASP A 53 -7.16 -9.61 21.72
C ASP A 53 -6.68 -9.45 23.16
N ALA A 54 -6.20 -10.55 23.75
CA ALA A 54 -5.75 -10.57 25.15
C ALA A 54 -4.60 -9.58 25.39
N LYS A 55 -3.64 -9.53 24.47
CA LYS A 55 -2.52 -8.59 24.49
C LYS A 55 -3.00 -7.13 24.49
N VAL A 56 -4.04 -6.81 23.74
CA VAL A 56 -4.60 -5.46 23.65
C VAL A 56 -5.25 -5.04 24.96
N TYR A 57 -6.12 -5.88 25.53
CA TYR A 57 -6.71 -5.62 26.84
C TYR A 57 -5.64 -5.40 27.92
N ILE A 58 -4.58 -6.24 27.94
CA ILE A 58 -3.49 -6.08 28.90
C ILE A 58 -2.71 -4.78 28.64
N THR A 59 -2.46 -4.41 27.38
CA THR A 59 -1.72 -3.19 27.04
C THR A 59 -2.50 -1.93 27.41
N GLU A 60 -3.79 -1.87 27.07
CA GLU A 60 -4.66 -0.74 27.40
C GLU A 60 -4.80 -0.56 28.92
N SER A 61 -4.86 -1.68 29.66
CA SER A 61 -4.83 -1.66 31.12
C SER A 61 -3.62 -0.89 31.65
N LEU A 62 -2.44 -1.11 31.07
CA LEU A 62 -1.19 -0.45 31.47
C LEU A 62 -1.18 1.02 31.03
N GLN A 63 -1.74 1.34 29.87
CA GLN A 63 -1.86 2.72 29.38
C GLN A 63 -2.81 3.56 30.23
N ALA A 64 -3.95 3.01 30.66
CA ALA A 64 -4.90 3.68 31.54
C ALA A 64 -4.25 4.11 32.87
N LEU A 65 -3.26 3.34 33.34
CA LEU A 65 -2.51 3.65 34.56
C LEU A 65 -1.42 4.70 34.36
N ARG A 66 -0.89 4.86 33.13
CA ARG A 66 0.30 5.69 32.83
C ARG A 66 0.29 7.09 33.48
N PRO A 67 -0.81 7.87 33.49
CA PRO A 67 -0.84 9.19 34.13
C PRO A 67 -0.65 9.17 35.66
N TYR A 68 -0.86 8.01 36.28
CA TYR A 68 -0.88 7.83 37.74
C TYR A 68 0.36 7.11 38.27
N VAL A 69 1.23 6.61 37.39
CA VAL A 69 2.43 5.82 37.73
C VAL A 69 3.60 6.72 38.17
N ASP A 70 3.77 7.90 37.58
CA ASP A 70 4.87 8.84 37.90
C ASP A 70 4.70 9.56 39.26
N GLY A 71 3.55 9.43 39.93
CA GLY A 71 3.20 10.13 41.17
C GLY A 71 3.60 9.45 42.49
N GLY A 72 4.51 8.47 42.48
CA GLY A 72 4.91 7.72 43.68
C GLY A 72 4.13 6.42 43.93
N LEU A 73 3.42 5.92 42.91
CA LEU A 73 2.63 4.69 42.94
C LEU A 73 3.30 3.58 42.10
N GLY A 74 4.56 3.27 42.43
CA GLY A 74 5.22 1.99 42.13
C GLY A 74 5.41 1.57 40.67
N HIS A 75 6.42 2.12 39.99
CA HIS A 75 6.92 1.64 38.69
C HIS A 75 7.34 0.15 38.66
N SER A 76 7.59 -0.47 39.82
CA SER A 76 8.17 -1.82 39.92
C SER A 76 7.22 -2.98 39.63
N ARG A 77 5.92 -2.73 39.41
CA ARG A 77 4.90 -3.77 39.14
C ARG A 77 4.35 -3.77 37.71
N ILE A 78 4.54 -2.67 36.98
CA ILE A 78 4.06 -2.49 35.60
C ILE A 78 5.16 -2.89 34.60
N ALA A 79 6.42 -2.56 34.89
CA ALA A 79 7.55 -2.84 34.00
C ALA A 79 7.72 -4.33 33.65
N PRO A 80 7.58 -5.30 34.58
CA PRO A 80 7.64 -6.72 34.23
C PRO A 80 6.52 -7.16 33.27
N VAL A 81 5.31 -6.62 33.45
CA VAL A 81 4.15 -6.94 32.59
C VAL A 81 4.35 -6.34 31.20
N LEU A 82 4.83 -5.10 31.09
CA LEU A 82 5.20 -4.49 29.81
C LEU A 82 6.25 -5.31 29.07
N ALA A 83 7.33 -5.71 29.77
CA ALA A 83 8.39 -6.52 29.19
C ALA A 83 7.86 -7.89 28.70
N ASP A 84 6.93 -8.50 29.43
CA ASP A 84 6.30 -9.75 29.00
C ASP A 84 5.41 -9.57 27.77
N VAL A 85 4.56 -8.53 27.75
CA VAL A 85 3.69 -8.18 26.60
C VAL A 85 4.52 -7.95 25.34
N GLU A 86 5.69 -7.33 25.47
CA GLU A 86 6.60 -7.07 24.34
C GLU A 86 7.34 -8.32 23.85
N SER A 87 7.60 -9.32 24.72
CA SER A 87 8.55 -10.41 24.41
C SER A 87 7.96 -11.82 24.35
N ARG A 88 6.86 -12.09 25.07
CA ARG A 88 6.29 -13.44 25.26
C ARG A 88 5.03 -13.70 24.44
N TYR A 89 4.23 -12.66 24.23
CA TYR A 89 3.07 -12.71 23.35
C TYR A 89 3.58 -12.61 21.92
N PHE A 90 3.56 -13.74 21.22
CA PHE A 90 3.96 -13.76 19.81
C PHE A 90 2.84 -13.34 18.89
N ASP A 91 1.59 -13.51 19.34
CA ASP A 91 0.40 -12.95 18.72
C ASP A 91 -0.50 -12.28 19.78
N GLY A 92 -1.70 -11.87 19.39
CA GLY A 92 -2.68 -11.24 20.27
C GLY A 92 -3.18 -12.10 21.44
N ALA A 93 -3.03 -13.43 21.39
CA ALA A 93 -3.75 -14.34 22.29
C ALA A 93 -2.97 -15.59 22.78
N ARG A 94 -1.73 -15.81 22.35
CA ARG A 94 -0.94 -17.02 22.62
C ARG A 94 0.44 -16.70 23.18
N LEU A 95 0.94 -17.66 23.96
CA LEU A 95 2.25 -17.62 24.61
C LEU A 95 3.09 -18.78 24.09
N LYS A 96 4.37 -18.52 23.80
CA LYS A 96 5.24 -19.45 23.05
C LYS A 96 5.50 -20.78 23.77
N SER A 97 5.41 -20.81 25.09
CA SER A 97 5.76 -21.99 25.88
C SER A 97 5.06 -22.04 27.24
N ALA A 98 5.06 -23.22 27.86
CA ALA A 98 4.59 -23.41 29.24
C ALA A 98 5.32 -22.51 30.25
N THR A 99 6.61 -22.24 30.03
CA THR A 99 7.41 -21.34 30.87
C THR A 99 7.01 -19.88 30.69
N ASP A 100 6.74 -19.46 29.45
CA ASP A 100 6.23 -18.11 29.16
C ASP A 100 4.86 -17.90 29.79
N GLY A 101 3.97 -18.90 29.70
CA GLY A 101 2.69 -18.93 30.40
C GLY A 101 2.82 -18.75 31.90
N ALA A 102 3.59 -19.61 32.55
CA ALA A 102 3.80 -19.52 34.00
C ALA A 102 4.30 -18.13 34.43
N THR A 103 5.24 -17.55 33.67
CA THR A 103 5.80 -16.22 33.96
C THR A 103 4.77 -15.11 33.75
N ALA A 104 4.05 -15.13 32.63
CA ALA A 104 3.07 -14.11 32.29
C ALA A 104 1.91 -14.10 33.30
N PHE A 105 1.38 -15.27 33.66
CA PHE A 105 0.31 -15.37 34.66
C PHE A 105 0.77 -14.94 36.06
N ASP A 106 2.02 -15.22 36.46
CA ASP A 106 2.58 -14.73 37.74
C ASP A 106 2.67 -13.20 37.77
N ASN A 107 3.18 -12.58 36.71
CA ASN A 107 3.27 -11.13 36.60
C ASN A 107 1.88 -10.46 36.57
N LEU A 108 0.92 -11.04 35.85
CA LEU A 108 -0.47 -10.55 35.80
C LEU A 108 -1.18 -10.72 37.14
N GLN A 109 -0.93 -11.80 37.88
CA GLN A 109 -1.47 -11.99 39.23
C GLN A 109 -0.91 -10.94 40.23
N HIS A 110 0.37 -10.58 40.10
CA HIS A 110 0.97 -9.49 40.86
C HIS A 110 0.35 -8.12 40.52
N LEU A 111 0.07 -7.86 39.23
CA LEU A 111 -0.63 -6.66 38.78
C LEU A 111 -2.07 -6.61 39.31
N GLU A 112 -2.82 -7.71 39.22
CA GLU A 112 -4.18 -7.84 39.75
C GLU A 112 -4.22 -7.53 41.25
N SER A 113 -3.32 -8.14 42.03
CA SER A 113 -3.20 -7.91 43.47
C SER A 113 -2.91 -6.44 43.78
N PHE A 114 -2.03 -5.80 43.00
CA PHE A 114 -1.74 -4.38 43.12
C PHE A 114 -2.99 -3.53 42.83
N LEU A 115 -3.70 -3.79 41.73
CA LEU A 115 -4.88 -3.04 41.32
C LEU A 115 -5.98 -3.12 42.38
N LYS A 116 -6.28 -4.32 42.89
CA LYS A 116 -7.27 -4.51 43.96
C LYS A 116 -6.93 -3.79 45.23
N SER A 117 -5.65 -3.72 45.61
CA SER A 117 -5.22 -3.01 46.81
C SER A 117 -5.58 -1.51 46.78
N ARG A 118 -5.85 -0.95 45.59
CA ARG A 118 -6.24 0.45 45.37
C ARG A 118 -7.75 0.68 45.32
N LEU A 119 -8.57 -0.37 45.29
CA LEU A 119 -10.03 -0.32 45.17
C LEU A 119 -10.75 -0.31 46.55
N SER A 120 -10.15 0.31 47.57
CA SER A 120 -10.64 0.34 48.94
C SER A 120 -11.75 1.37 49.22
N GLY A 121 -12.15 2.18 48.23
CA GLY A 121 -13.15 3.23 48.35
C GLY A 121 -14.61 2.72 48.41
N ALA A 122 -15.51 3.57 48.90
CA ALA A 122 -16.96 3.37 48.78
C ALA A 122 -17.45 3.87 47.41
N SER A 123 -18.46 3.20 46.83
CA SER A 123 -19.09 3.56 45.55
C SER A 123 -19.91 4.85 45.67
N PRO A 124 -20.01 5.71 44.62
CA PRO A 124 -19.24 5.66 43.37
C PRO A 124 -17.76 6.03 43.57
N PRO A 125 -16.85 5.66 42.64
CA PRO A 125 -15.42 5.98 42.75
C PRO A 125 -15.19 7.47 42.91
N ASN A 126 -14.33 7.86 43.86
CA ASN A 126 -14.04 9.26 44.16
C ASN A 126 -12.89 9.76 43.26
N GLY A 127 -13.17 9.93 41.96
CA GLY A 127 -12.28 10.59 41.00
C GLY A 127 -11.69 9.72 39.89
N GLU A 128 -11.03 10.37 38.92
CA GLU A 128 -10.52 9.76 37.68
C GLU A 128 -9.51 8.62 37.93
N ALA A 129 -8.68 8.73 38.98
CA ALA A 129 -7.68 7.72 39.31
C ALA A 129 -8.31 6.38 39.71
N GLU A 130 -9.37 6.39 40.53
CA GLU A 130 -10.04 5.16 40.97
C GLU A 130 -10.76 4.48 39.78
N GLN A 131 -11.35 5.27 38.87
CA GLN A 131 -11.92 4.75 37.62
C GLN A 131 -10.86 4.08 36.74
N ALA A 132 -9.67 4.67 36.58
CA ALA A 132 -8.59 4.07 35.82
C ALA A 132 -8.13 2.72 36.40
N HIS A 133 -8.13 2.55 37.73
CA HIS A 133 -7.80 1.27 38.37
C HIS A 133 -8.89 0.22 38.16
N VAL A 134 -10.17 0.62 38.15
CA VAL A 134 -11.29 -0.28 37.85
C VAL A 134 -11.17 -0.79 36.42
N VAL A 135 -10.94 0.10 35.45
CA VAL A 135 -10.75 -0.24 34.03
C VAL A 135 -9.57 -1.20 33.88
N ALA A 136 -8.42 -0.85 34.45
CA ALA A 136 -7.22 -1.68 34.38
C ALA A 136 -7.45 -3.09 34.97
N LEU A 137 -8.16 -3.21 36.09
CA LEU A 137 -8.47 -4.51 36.68
C LEU A 137 -9.35 -5.35 35.76
N VAL A 138 -10.41 -4.75 35.21
CA VAL A 138 -11.36 -5.44 34.34
C VAL A 138 -10.68 -5.90 33.06
N GLU A 139 -9.91 -5.04 32.40
CA GLU A 139 -9.17 -5.37 31.18
C GLU A 139 -8.09 -6.43 31.42
N THR A 140 -7.36 -6.37 32.54
CA THR A 140 -6.40 -7.42 32.92
C THR A 140 -7.09 -8.78 33.06
N LEU A 141 -8.26 -8.84 33.72
CA LEU A 141 -9.03 -10.07 33.91
C LEU A 141 -9.65 -10.59 32.61
N PHE A 142 -10.07 -9.71 31.71
CA PHE A 142 -10.49 -10.08 30.35
C PHE A 142 -9.36 -10.77 29.60
N GLY A 143 -8.17 -10.17 29.57
CA GLY A 143 -7.00 -10.75 28.91
C GLY A 143 -6.63 -12.12 29.48
N LEU A 144 -6.63 -12.28 30.80
CA LEU A 144 -6.36 -13.56 31.46
C LEU A 144 -7.37 -14.66 31.09
N ARG A 145 -8.66 -14.33 31.06
CA ARG A 145 -9.69 -15.28 30.66
C ARG A 145 -9.55 -15.65 29.18
N LEU A 146 -9.30 -14.67 28.32
CA LEU A 146 -9.16 -14.87 26.88
C LEU A 146 -7.94 -15.75 26.53
N LEU A 147 -6.81 -15.57 27.23
CA LEU A 147 -5.66 -16.48 27.11
C LEU A 147 -6.06 -17.93 27.39
N ALA A 148 -6.76 -18.17 28.50
CA ALA A 148 -7.18 -19.51 28.90
C ALA A 148 -8.16 -20.14 27.90
N ASP A 149 -9.06 -19.33 27.36
CA ASP A 149 -10.02 -19.73 26.33
C ASP A 149 -9.32 -20.08 25.02
N ALA A 150 -8.37 -19.24 24.56
CA ALA A 150 -7.57 -19.49 23.36
C ALA A 150 -6.81 -20.83 23.44
N ALA A 151 -6.18 -21.15 24.58
CA ALA A 151 -5.48 -22.42 24.76
C ALA A 151 -6.43 -23.64 24.77
N ILE A 152 -7.69 -23.46 25.17
CA ILE A 152 -8.73 -24.51 25.07
C ILE A 152 -9.14 -24.69 23.61
N GLN A 153 -9.29 -23.60 22.86
CA GLN A 153 -9.67 -23.64 21.45
C GLN A 153 -8.58 -24.28 20.59
N ASP A 154 -7.32 -23.94 20.81
CA ASP A 154 -6.20 -24.60 20.13
C ASP A 154 -6.20 -26.11 20.43
N ALA A 155 -6.47 -26.49 21.69
CA ALA A 155 -6.60 -27.90 22.07
C ALA A 155 -7.83 -28.56 21.40
N GLU A 156 -8.96 -27.87 21.27
CA GLU A 156 -10.14 -28.37 20.58
C GLU A 156 -9.91 -28.56 19.08
N ALA A 157 -9.29 -27.60 18.39
CA ALA A 157 -8.92 -27.73 16.99
C ALA A 157 -8.00 -28.95 16.79
N THR A 158 -6.99 -29.10 17.65
CA THR A 158 -6.04 -30.21 17.58
C THR A 158 -6.69 -31.59 17.68
N ILE A 159 -7.58 -31.85 18.66
CA ILE A 159 -8.09 -33.21 18.91
C ILE A 159 -9.59 -33.40 18.63
N GLY A 160 -10.29 -32.32 18.27
CA GLY A 160 -11.72 -32.29 17.99
C GLY A 160 -12.16 -33.28 16.92
N PRO A 161 -11.50 -33.34 15.76
CA PRO A 161 -11.80 -34.29 14.69
C PRO A 161 -11.82 -35.76 15.15
N PHE A 162 -11.00 -36.13 16.13
CA PHE A 162 -10.96 -37.49 16.69
C PHE A 162 -12.18 -37.87 17.55
N ARG A 163 -13.16 -36.97 17.69
CA ARG A 163 -14.48 -37.29 18.26
C ARG A 163 -15.43 -37.92 17.24
N ALA A 164 -15.10 -37.89 15.95
CA ALA A 164 -15.91 -38.50 14.88
C ALA A 164 -16.07 -40.02 15.08
N SER A 165 -17.09 -40.59 14.43
CA SER A 165 -17.41 -42.01 14.51
C SER A 165 -17.57 -42.63 13.11
N PRO A 166 -16.59 -43.42 12.63
CA PRO A 166 -15.34 -43.79 13.30
C PRO A 166 -14.36 -42.61 13.39
N PRO A 167 -13.45 -42.58 14.38
CA PRO A 167 -12.42 -41.55 14.45
C PRO A 167 -11.41 -41.70 13.29
N PRO A 168 -10.76 -40.59 12.86
CA PRO A 168 -9.68 -40.64 11.89
C PRO A 168 -8.55 -41.58 12.33
N ALA A 169 -7.91 -42.23 11.36
CA ALA A 169 -6.85 -43.21 11.59
C ALA A 169 -5.55 -42.79 10.86
N PRO A 170 -4.37 -42.99 11.47
CA PRO A 170 -4.15 -43.59 12.79
C PRO A 170 -4.37 -42.61 13.94
N ALA A 171 -4.96 -43.07 15.05
CA ALA A 171 -5.09 -42.25 16.24
C ALA A 171 -3.71 -41.97 16.87
N PRO A 172 -3.39 -40.70 17.22
CA PRO A 172 -2.09 -40.34 17.79
C PRO A 172 -1.91 -40.93 19.19
N ALA A 173 -0.66 -41.22 19.54
CA ALA A 173 -0.31 -41.69 20.88
C ALA A 173 -0.60 -40.58 21.92
N GLY A 174 -1.24 -40.94 23.03
CA GLY A 174 -1.59 -39.98 24.09
C GLY A 174 -2.91 -39.23 23.89
N LEU A 175 -3.70 -39.57 22.87
CA LEU A 175 -5.00 -38.95 22.59
C LEU A 175 -6.00 -39.04 23.76
N THR A 176 -6.00 -40.15 24.50
CA THR A 176 -6.89 -40.31 25.67
C THR A 176 -6.56 -39.34 26.78
N GLU A 177 -5.26 -39.19 27.10
CA GLU A 177 -4.77 -38.21 28.06
C GLU A 177 -4.99 -36.77 27.57
N ALA A 178 -4.88 -36.52 26.27
CA ALA A 178 -5.16 -35.23 25.67
C ALA A 178 -6.64 -34.81 25.87
N PHE A 179 -7.60 -35.72 25.65
CA PHE A 179 -9.01 -35.45 25.95
C PHE A 179 -9.24 -35.17 27.45
N ALA A 180 -8.56 -35.89 28.33
CA ALA A 180 -8.65 -35.65 29.77
C ALA A 180 -8.07 -34.28 30.18
N ASP A 181 -6.97 -33.86 29.56
CA ASP A 181 -6.38 -32.53 29.76
C ASP A 181 -7.33 -31.42 29.26
N LEU A 182 -7.95 -31.60 28.09
CA LEU A 182 -8.96 -30.68 27.56
C LEU A 182 -10.19 -30.54 28.48
N ASP A 183 -10.71 -31.66 28.99
CA ASP A 183 -11.84 -31.63 29.93
C ASP A 183 -11.45 -30.94 31.25
N ALA A 184 -10.22 -31.14 31.74
CA ALA A 184 -9.70 -30.46 32.92
C ALA A 184 -9.54 -28.95 32.70
N ALA A 185 -9.12 -28.54 31.50
CA ALA A 185 -9.00 -27.15 31.10
C ALA A 185 -10.36 -26.45 31.11
N LYS A 186 -11.36 -27.02 30.42
CA LYS A 186 -12.75 -26.53 30.40
C LYS A 186 -13.35 -26.43 31.80
N ALA A 187 -13.15 -27.45 32.64
CA ALA A 187 -13.62 -27.44 34.02
C ALA A 187 -12.95 -26.35 34.87
N SER A 188 -11.69 -26.01 34.59
CA SER A 188 -10.96 -24.93 35.27
C SER A 188 -11.44 -23.55 34.79
N LEU A 189 -11.70 -23.37 33.49
CA LEU A 189 -12.26 -22.13 32.95
C LEU A 189 -13.66 -21.85 33.53
N ALA A 190 -14.53 -22.86 33.60
CA ALA A 190 -15.85 -22.73 34.22
C ALA A 190 -15.79 -22.33 35.72
N LYS A 191 -14.74 -22.77 36.43
CA LYS A 191 -14.48 -22.32 37.81
C LYS A 191 -14.01 -20.88 37.85
N ALA A 192 -13.13 -20.46 36.92
CA ALA A 192 -12.72 -19.07 36.80
C ALA A 192 -13.93 -18.16 36.57
N ASP A 193 -14.82 -18.53 35.65
CA ASP A 193 -16.08 -17.82 35.37
C ASP A 193 -16.97 -17.70 36.60
N THR A 194 -17.12 -18.81 37.33
CA THR A 194 -17.87 -18.81 38.59
C THR A 194 -17.27 -17.83 39.61
N MET A 195 -15.94 -17.66 39.65
CA MET A 195 -15.27 -16.72 40.54
C MET A 195 -15.42 -15.28 40.06
N LEU A 196 -15.36 -15.02 38.75
CA LEU A 196 -15.61 -13.70 38.16
C LEU A 196 -17.04 -13.21 38.42
N VAL A 197 -18.06 -14.06 38.22
CA VAL A 197 -19.47 -13.74 38.55
C VAL A 197 -19.63 -13.34 40.03
N LYS A 198 -18.82 -13.93 40.92
CA LYS A 198 -18.81 -13.63 42.36
C LYS A 198 -17.90 -12.44 42.73
N ALA A 199 -17.30 -11.76 41.76
CA ALA A 199 -16.32 -10.70 41.95
C ALA A 199 -15.11 -11.14 42.81
N ASN A 200 -14.67 -12.39 42.62
CA ASN A 200 -13.49 -12.98 43.27
C ASN A 200 -12.33 -13.14 42.26
N PRO A 201 -11.62 -12.06 41.89
CA PRO A 201 -10.62 -12.08 40.83
C PRO A 201 -9.39 -12.95 41.14
N GLU A 202 -8.89 -12.98 42.39
CA GLU A 202 -7.69 -13.77 42.74
C GLU A 202 -7.89 -15.28 42.46
N PRO A 203 -8.95 -15.93 42.98
CA PRO A 203 -9.28 -17.30 42.58
C PRO A 203 -9.60 -17.46 41.10
N ALA A 204 -10.17 -16.44 40.45
CA ALA A 204 -10.44 -16.49 39.02
C ALA A 204 -9.15 -16.59 38.21
N THR A 205 -8.16 -15.75 38.50
CA THR A 205 -6.84 -15.74 37.86
C THR A 205 -6.12 -17.08 38.01
N VAL A 206 -6.17 -17.68 39.21
CA VAL A 206 -5.57 -19.01 39.45
C VAL A 206 -6.24 -20.09 38.61
N HIS A 207 -7.58 -20.07 38.52
CA HIS A 207 -8.31 -21.03 37.71
C HIS A 207 -8.12 -20.81 36.20
N ALA A 208 -8.02 -19.56 35.74
CA ALA A 208 -7.70 -19.22 34.36
C ALA A 208 -6.28 -19.68 33.99
N SER A 209 -5.29 -19.42 34.85
CA SER A 209 -3.92 -19.92 34.67
C SER A 209 -3.86 -21.43 34.57
N LYS A 210 -4.62 -22.14 35.42
CA LYS A 210 -4.72 -23.60 35.33
C LYS A 210 -5.40 -24.05 34.04
N ALA A 211 -6.49 -23.41 33.64
CA ALA A 211 -7.20 -23.73 32.40
C ALA A 211 -6.29 -23.57 31.18
N TRP A 212 -5.56 -22.44 31.11
CA TRP A 212 -4.53 -22.21 30.10
C TRP A 212 -3.48 -23.33 30.09
N ALA A 213 -2.93 -23.67 31.25
CA ALA A 213 -1.87 -24.67 31.36
C ALA A 213 -2.33 -26.10 31.06
N ASP A 214 -3.59 -26.44 31.33
CA ASP A 214 -4.20 -27.73 30.96
C ASP A 214 -4.48 -27.78 29.45
N GLY A 215 -5.00 -26.69 28.84
CA GLY A 215 -5.22 -26.59 27.39
C GLY A 215 -3.92 -26.69 26.60
N PHE A 216 -2.91 -25.88 26.95
CA PHE A 216 -1.59 -25.92 26.32
C PHE A 216 -0.87 -27.28 26.49
N ARG A 217 -1.22 -28.05 27.52
CA ARG A 217 -0.69 -29.41 27.73
C ARG A 217 -1.10 -30.35 26.60
N VAL A 218 -2.28 -30.17 26.00
CA VAL A 218 -2.75 -30.96 24.86
C VAL A 218 -1.78 -30.85 23.69
N LEU A 219 -1.43 -29.63 23.29
CA LEU A 219 -0.48 -29.35 22.22
C LEU A 219 0.87 -30.02 22.50
N THR A 220 1.47 -29.71 23.66
CA THR A 220 2.80 -30.24 24.02
C THR A 220 2.83 -31.76 24.21
N ARG A 221 1.71 -32.38 24.61
CA ARG A 221 1.59 -33.84 24.74
C ARG A 221 1.67 -34.53 23.38
N LEU A 222 1.08 -33.92 22.37
CA LEU A 222 1.04 -34.44 21.02
C LEU A 222 2.23 -33.96 20.17
N GLY A 223 3.12 -33.15 20.76
CA GLY A 223 4.31 -32.65 20.07
C GLY A 223 4.02 -31.52 19.09
N ILE A 224 2.85 -30.89 19.20
CA ILE A 224 2.47 -29.71 18.41
C ILE A 224 3.28 -28.50 18.88
N THR A 225 3.80 -27.74 17.93
CA THR A 225 4.53 -26.49 18.21
C THR A 225 4.08 -25.43 17.23
N TYR A 226 3.88 -24.18 17.66
CA TYR A 226 3.36 -23.15 16.75
C TYR A 226 4.21 -22.89 15.48
N GLY A 227 5.48 -23.31 15.43
CA GLY A 227 6.30 -23.22 14.22
C GLY A 227 6.54 -24.56 13.50
N GLY A 228 5.85 -25.61 13.91
CA GLY A 228 5.91 -26.93 13.26
C GLY A 228 4.96 -27.02 12.07
N ASP A 229 5.06 -28.12 11.34
CA ASP A 229 4.13 -28.59 10.31
C ASP A 229 4.01 -30.09 10.59
N HIS A 230 3.09 -30.43 11.50
CA HIS A 230 3.12 -31.70 12.21
C HIS A 230 2.56 -32.86 11.38
N ASP A 231 1.57 -32.61 10.53
CA ASP A 231 1.01 -33.59 9.60
C ASP A 231 1.73 -33.61 8.23
N GLY A 232 2.50 -32.56 7.92
CA GLY A 232 3.37 -32.49 6.75
C GLY A 232 2.65 -32.07 5.47
N ASP A 233 1.52 -31.37 5.57
CA ASP A 233 0.75 -30.90 4.41
C ASP A 233 1.31 -29.59 3.81
N GLY A 234 2.24 -28.94 4.52
CA GLY A 234 2.89 -27.68 4.13
C GLY A 234 2.27 -26.43 4.76
N VAL A 235 1.27 -26.58 5.64
CA VAL A 235 0.73 -25.53 6.50
C VAL A 235 1.40 -25.63 7.86
N VAL A 236 1.73 -24.48 8.44
CA VAL A 236 2.37 -24.44 9.77
C VAL A 236 1.30 -24.55 10.85
N ASP A 237 1.53 -25.33 11.90
CA ASP A 237 0.59 -25.64 13.00
C ASP A 237 -0.18 -24.41 13.51
N VAL A 238 0.48 -23.23 13.62
CA VAL A 238 -0.19 -22.00 14.10
C VAL A 238 -1.24 -21.46 13.13
N VAL A 239 -1.05 -21.66 11.83
CA VAL A 239 -2.03 -21.26 10.80
C VAL A 239 -3.23 -22.18 10.89
N GLU A 240 -3.02 -23.49 10.95
CA GLU A 240 -4.12 -24.46 11.09
C GLU A 240 -4.96 -24.17 12.34
N LEU A 241 -4.32 -23.98 13.50
CA LEU A 241 -5.00 -23.64 14.75
C LEU A 241 -5.80 -22.32 14.67
N ARG A 242 -5.41 -21.37 13.81
CA ARG A 242 -6.14 -20.12 13.58
C ARG A 242 -7.36 -20.30 12.69
N PHE A 243 -7.28 -21.19 11.71
CA PHE A 243 -8.42 -21.56 10.87
C PHE A 243 -9.31 -22.64 11.52
N GLY A 244 -8.83 -23.26 12.60
CA GLY A 244 -9.55 -24.26 13.37
C GLY A 244 -9.40 -25.67 12.86
N SER A 245 -8.47 -25.91 11.93
CA SER A 245 -8.00 -27.24 11.55
C SER A 245 -7.07 -27.84 12.60
N SER A 246 -6.88 -29.14 12.50
CA SER A 246 -6.06 -29.98 13.35
C SER A 246 -4.68 -30.17 12.72
N PRO A 247 -3.59 -29.76 13.40
CA PRO A 247 -2.22 -30.07 12.99
C PRO A 247 -1.84 -31.56 12.95
N LEU A 248 -2.82 -32.45 13.13
CA LEU A 248 -2.63 -33.89 13.12
C LEU A 248 -3.22 -34.54 11.87
N LEU A 249 -3.93 -33.77 11.03
CA LEU A 249 -4.74 -34.27 9.93
C LEU A 249 -4.64 -33.33 8.73
N VAL A 250 -4.30 -33.89 7.57
CA VAL A 250 -4.26 -33.17 6.29
C VAL A 250 -5.64 -32.69 5.82
N ASP A 251 -6.69 -33.32 6.34
CA ASP A 251 -8.10 -33.05 6.05
C ASP A 251 -8.84 -33.24 7.38
N SER A 252 -9.15 -32.12 8.03
CA SER A 252 -9.57 -32.07 9.42
C SER A 252 -11.03 -32.43 9.63
N ASP A 253 -11.92 -32.16 8.67
CA ASP A 253 -13.33 -32.52 8.77
C ASP A 253 -13.72 -33.75 7.93
N GLY A 254 -12.85 -34.20 7.04
CA GLY A 254 -12.98 -35.42 6.26
C GLY A 254 -13.89 -35.29 5.05
N ASP A 255 -14.07 -34.09 4.49
CA ASP A 255 -14.90 -33.85 3.31
C ASP A 255 -14.17 -34.12 1.97
N GLY A 256 -12.84 -34.26 2.01
CA GLY A 256 -11.97 -34.53 0.88
C GLY A 256 -11.17 -33.33 0.36
N LEU A 257 -11.47 -32.12 0.81
CA LEU A 257 -10.59 -30.97 0.68
C LEU A 257 -9.49 -31.06 1.74
N THR A 258 -8.30 -30.61 1.38
CA THR A 258 -7.18 -30.55 2.32
C THR A 258 -7.22 -29.23 3.06
N ASP A 259 -6.81 -29.24 4.33
CA ASP A 259 -6.77 -28.05 5.18
C ASP A 259 -5.94 -26.94 4.49
N LYS A 260 -4.82 -27.33 3.86
CA LYS A 260 -4.04 -26.44 2.99
C LYS A 260 -4.89 -25.78 1.91
N PHE A 261 -5.60 -26.56 1.09
CA PHE A 261 -6.38 -26.02 -0.03
C PHE A 261 -7.47 -25.08 0.47
N GLU A 262 -8.14 -25.43 1.56
CA GLU A 262 -9.15 -24.56 2.15
C GLU A 262 -8.57 -23.26 2.72
N ILE A 263 -7.38 -23.33 3.31
CA ILE A 263 -6.69 -22.17 3.89
C ILE A 263 -6.06 -21.28 2.81
N THR A 264 -5.53 -21.85 1.73
CA THR A 264 -4.80 -21.09 0.71
C THR A 264 -5.66 -20.67 -0.46
N GLU A 265 -6.59 -21.52 -0.91
CA GLU A 265 -7.40 -21.36 -2.13
C GLU A 265 -8.88 -21.03 -1.85
N LEU A 266 -9.40 -21.36 -0.66
CA LEU A 266 -10.82 -21.11 -0.30
C LEU A 266 -10.99 -20.31 0.98
N ALA A 267 -9.96 -19.60 1.44
CA ALA A 267 -10.02 -18.86 2.70
C ALA A 267 -11.15 -17.81 2.69
N GLY A 268 -12.09 -17.97 3.62
CA GLY A 268 -13.28 -17.12 3.74
C GLY A 268 -14.50 -17.60 2.96
N TRP A 269 -14.36 -18.67 2.17
CA TRP A 269 -15.45 -19.40 1.50
C TRP A 269 -15.79 -20.67 2.27
N THR A 270 -14.78 -21.51 2.55
CA THR A 270 -14.94 -22.75 3.31
C THR A 270 -14.30 -22.64 4.70
N ARG A 271 -14.48 -23.68 5.52
CA ARG A 271 -13.86 -23.80 6.84
C ARG A 271 -13.29 -25.21 6.98
N PRO A 272 -11.98 -25.35 7.28
CA PRO A 272 -11.31 -26.64 7.44
C PRO A 272 -11.84 -27.58 8.53
N ASN A 273 -12.87 -27.17 9.27
CA ASN A 273 -13.44 -27.93 10.36
C ASN A 273 -14.95 -28.13 10.22
N ALA A 274 -15.50 -27.91 9.04
CA ALA A 274 -16.91 -28.02 8.73
C ALA A 274 -17.13 -28.52 7.29
N VAL A 275 -17.49 -29.80 7.17
CA VAL A 275 -17.83 -30.50 5.92
C VAL A 275 -18.81 -29.74 4.99
N ASP A 276 -19.65 -28.88 5.56
CA ASP A 276 -20.64 -28.06 4.88
C ASP A 276 -20.68 -26.72 5.65
N THR A 277 -19.92 -25.74 5.16
CA THR A 277 -19.66 -24.48 5.85
C THR A 277 -20.90 -23.60 5.94
N ASP A 278 -21.70 -23.55 4.88
CA ASP A 278 -22.85 -22.67 4.74
C ASP A 278 -24.20 -23.35 5.09
N GLN A 279 -24.18 -24.67 5.29
CA GLN A 279 -25.29 -25.52 5.67
C GLN A 279 -26.40 -25.61 4.61
N ASP A 280 -26.05 -25.51 3.33
CA ASP A 280 -26.98 -25.66 2.22
C ASP A 280 -27.24 -27.13 1.82
N ALA A 281 -26.54 -28.08 2.46
CA ALA A 281 -26.55 -29.52 2.24
C ALA A 281 -25.75 -30.03 1.03
N VAL A 282 -24.90 -29.19 0.44
CA VAL A 282 -23.77 -29.56 -0.41
C VAL A 282 -22.52 -29.53 0.46
N ALA A 283 -21.62 -30.51 0.29
CA ALA A 283 -20.34 -30.47 1.00
C ALA A 283 -19.40 -29.51 0.28
N ASP A 284 -18.51 -28.84 1.01
CA ASP A 284 -17.62 -27.80 0.47
C ASP A 284 -16.81 -28.33 -0.72
N GLY A 285 -16.29 -29.57 -0.65
CA GLY A 285 -15.60 -30.20 -1.79
C GLY A 285 -16.45 -30.45 -3.06
N ALA A 286 -17.77 -30.45 -2.96
CA ALA A 286 -18.69 -30.67 -4.08
C ALA A 286 -19.30 -29.38 -4.65
N GLU A 287 -18.95 -28.22 -4.09
CA GLU A 287 -19.35 -26.92 -4.61
C GLU A 287 -18.53 -26.53 -5.84
N ASP A 288 -19.06 -25.59 -6.63
CA ASP A 288 -18.46 -24.99 -7.83
C ASP A 288 -18.58 -23.46 -7.62
N VAL A 289 -17.53 -22.87 -7.02
CA VAL A 289 -17.60 -21.52 -6.43
C VAL A 289 -17.53 -20.43 -7.51
N ASP A 290 -16.78 -20.65 -8.59
CA ASP A 290 -16.66 -19.69 -9.70
C ASP A 290 -17.56 -19.99 -10.92
N GLY A 291 -18.19 -21.17 -10.96
CA GLY A 291 -19.18 -21.54 -11.96
C GLY A 291 -18.57 -21.94 -13.31
N ASP A 292 -17.32 -22.38 -13.34
CA ASP A 292 -16.62 -22.80 -14.55
C ASP A 292 -16.96 -24.25 -14.98
N GLY A 293 -17.62 -25.00 -14.09
CA GLY A 293 -18.07 -26.37 -14.29
C GLY A 293 -17.18 -27.45 -13.67
N LEU A 294 -16.15 -27.08 -12.91
CA LEU A 294 -15.36 -27.96 -12.03
C LEU A 294 -15.85 -27.81 -10.59
N THR A 295 -15.72 -28.88 -9.79
CA THR A 295 -15.96 -28.79 -8.35
C THR A 295 -14.67 -28.40 -7.63
N ASN A 296 -14.76 -27.81 -6.44
CA ASN A 296 -13.61 -27.50 -5.58
C ASN A 296 -12.65 -28.69 -5.44
N LEU A 297 -13.19 -29.92 -5.32
CA LEU A 297 -12.40 -31.15 -5.25
C LEU A 297 -11.74 -31.54 -6.59
N ASP A 298 -12.40 -31.29 -7.72
CA ASP A 298 -11.80 -31.47 -9.05
C ASP A 298 -10.64 -30.50 -9.26
N GLU A 299 -10.80 -29.25 -8.85
CA GLU A 299 -9.81 -28.19 -8.95
C GLU A 299 -8.60 -28.44 -8.07
N GLN A 300 -8.81 -28.84 -6.81
CA GLN A 300 -7.73 -29.32 -5.94
C GLN A 300 -6.93 -30.45 -6.59
N ARG A 301 -7.59 -31.37 -7.31
CA ARG A 301 -6.93 -32.52 -7.95
C ARG A 301 -6.09 -32.12 -9.15
N ILE A 302 -6.52 -31.12 -9.92
CA ILE A 302 -5.81 -30.69 -11.14
C ILE A 302 -4.87 -29.51 -10.89
N GLY A 303 -5.01 -28.81 -9.77
CA GLY A 303 -4.19 -27.68 -9.36
C GLY A 303 -4.68 -26.33 -9.86
N THR A 304 -5.94 -26.23 -10.28
CA THR A 304 -6.60 -24.97 -10.68
C THR A 304 -7.21 -24.25 -9.50
N SER A 305 -7.66 -23.03 -9.74
CA SER A 305 -8.18 -22.10 -8.74
C SER A 305 -9.69 -22.20 -8.57
N PRO A 306 -10.21 -22.54 -7.38
CA PRO A 306 -11.65 -22.67 -7.14
C PRO A 306 -12.44 -21.36 -7.11
N THR A 307 -11.77 -20.21 -7.25
CA THR A 307 -12.46 -18.91 -7.32
C THR A 307 -12.05 -18.08 -8.53
N ASP A 308 -11.30 -18.66 -9.47
CA ASP A 308 -10.84 -17.99 -10.68
C ASP A 308 -11.12 -18.93 -11.86
N PRO A 309 -12.17 -18.66 -12.65
CA PRO A 309 -12.66 -19.62 -13.64
C PRO A 309 -11.72 -19.83 -14.82
N ASP A 310 -10.57 -19.14 -14.86
CA ASP A 310 -9.53 -19.14 -15.91
C ASP A 310 -8.17 -18.95 -15.20
N THR A 311 -7.60 -20.05 -14.70
CA THR A 311 -6.44 -20.06 -13.80
C THR A 311 -5.17 -19.53 -14.47
N ASP A 312 -4.96 -19.84 -15.75
CA ASP A 312 -3.78 -19.41 -16.50
C ASP A 312 -3.98 -18.09 -17.27
N GLY A 313 -5.21 -17.58 -17.31
CA GLY A 313 -5.55 -16.23 -17.76
C GLY A 313 -5.51 -16.06 -19.28
N ASP A 314 -5.58 -17.16 -20.02
CA ASP A 314 -5.48 -17.21 -21.48
C ASP A 314 -6.82 -16.93 -22.19
N GLY A 315 -7.92 -16.92 -21.43
CA GLY A 315 -9.27 -16.59 -21.86
C GLY A 315 -10.19 -17.80 -22.08
N ALA A 316 -9.69 -19.03 -21.92
CA ALA A 316 -10.51 -20.23 -21.77
C ALA A 316 -10.78 -20.51 -20.29
N THR A 317 -11.95 -21.07 -19.96
CA THR A 317 -12.21 -21.45 -18.56
C THR A 317 -11.62 -22.82 -18.26
N ASP A 318 -11.17 -23.06 -17.03
CA ASP A 318 -10.47 -24.30 -16.65
C ASP A 318 -11.35 -25.53 -16.97
N GLY A 319 -12.65 -25.47 -16.65
CA GLY A 319 -13.62 -26.49 -16.98
C GLY A 319 -13.82 -26.71 -18.48
N ALA A 320 -13.72 -25.66 -19.29
CA ALA A 320 -13.81 -25.77 -20.76
C ALA A 320 -12.56 -26.42 -21.35
N GLU A 321 -11.41 -26.15 -20.78
CA GLU A 321 -10.12 -26.73 -21.16
C GLU A 321 -10.02 -28.20 -20.80
N VAL A 322 -10.38 -28.56 -19.57
CA VAL A 322 -10.46 -29.95 -19.11
C VAL A 322 -11.44 -30.75 -20.00
N ALA A 323 -12.58 -30.16 -20.37
CA ALA A 323 -13.53 -30.81 -21.28
C ALA A 323 -12.99 -31.01 -22.70
N GLN A 324 -12.07 -30.16 -23.15
CA GLN A 324 -11.40 -30.24 -24.46
C GLN A 324 -10.10 -31.06 -24.43
N GLY A 325 -9.58 -31.36 -23.24
CA GLY A 325 -8.33 -32.09 -23.03
C GLY A 325 -7.07 -31.23 -23.19
N SER A 326 -7.19 -29.91 -23.08
CA SER A 326 -6.05 -28.99 -22.90
C SER A 326 -5.64 -28.94 -21.42
N ASN A 327 -4.64 -28.13 -21.08
CA ASN A 327 -4.09 -28.06 -19.73
C ASN A 327 -4.34 -26.68 -19.10
N PRO A 328 -5.23 -26.56 -18.11
CA PRO A 328 -5.68 -25.26 -17.55
C PRO A 328 -4.66 -24.54 -16.66
N LEU A 329 -3.40 -24.95 -16.74
CA LEU A 329 -2.29 -24.38 -16.00
C LEU A 329 -1.20 -23.87 -16.95
N VAL A 330 -1.47 -23.89 -18.25
CA VAL A 330 -0.51 -23.54 -19.29
C VAL A 330 -1.28 -22.77 -20.33
N ALA A 331 -1.07 -21.45 -20.33
CA ALA A 331 -1.58 -20.56 -21.36
C ALA A 331 -1.18 -21.11 -22.74
N ASP A 332 -2.14 -21.74 -23.42
CA ASP A 332 -1.94 -22.43 -24.69
C ASP A 332 -2.89 -21.93 -25.77
N GLN A 333 -3.93 -21.17 -25.37
CA GLN A 333 -4.68 -20.30 -26.24
C GLN A 333 -4.01 -18.92 -26.26
N PRO A 334 -3.70 -18.37 -27.44
CA PRO A 334 -3.41 -16.94 -27.49
C PRO A 334 -4.68 -16.19 -27.08
N ARG A 335 -4.56 -15.26 -26.10
CA ARG A 335 -5.48 -14.13 -25.99
C ARG A 335 -5.70 -13.59 -27.39
N ALA A 336 -6.96 -13.58 -27.81
CA ALA A 336 -7.33 -13.41 -29.21
C ALA A 336 -6.49 -12.30 -29.87
N PRO A 337 -5.67 -12.62 -30.89
CA PRO A 337 -4.90 -11.59 -31.56
C PRO A 337 -5.87 -10.58 -32.20
N PRO A 338 -5.64 -9.26 -32.11
CA PRO A 338 -6.21 -8.38 -33.12
C PRO A 338 -5.72 -8.90 -34.47
N THR A 339 -6.65 -9.20 -35.37
CA THR A 339 -6.35 -9.71 -36.72
C THR A 339 -5.30 -8.83 -37.40
N PRO A 340 -4.09 -9.34 -37.70
CA PRO A 340 -3.14 -8.60 -38.53
C PRO A 340 -3.71 -8.54 -39.95
N GLY A 341 -4.00 -7.33 -40.47
CA GLY A 341 -4.41 -7.20 -41.87
C GLY A 341 -5.27 -6.02 -42.32
N ASP A 342 -5.58 -5.02 -41.49
CA ASP A 342 -6.38 -3.87 -41.96
C ASP A 342 -5.55 -2.70 -42.53
N VAL A 343 -4.22 -2.79 -42.58
CA VAL A 343 -3.39 -1.83 -43.34
C VAL A 343 -2.87 -2.51 -44.61
N PRO A 344 -3.26 -2.05 -45.81
CA PRO A 344 -2.68 -2.54 -47.06
C PRO A 344 -1.15 -2.34 -47.03
N PRO A 345 -0.35 -3.24 -47.65
CA PRO A 345 1.09 -3.05 -47.73
C PRO A 345 1.40 -1.66 -48.28
N ILE A 346 2.05 -0.83 -47.45
CA ILE A 346 2.53 0.48 -47.86
C ILE A 346 3.69 0.23 -48.81
N VAL A 347 3.57 0.71 -50.04
CA VAL A 347 4.65 0.59 -51.03
C VAL A 347 5.70 1.64 -50.70
N SER A 348 6.88 1.18 -50.28
CA SER A 348 8.05 2.02 -49.99
C SER A 348 8.18 3.18 -50.96
N ASN A 349 8.14 4.42 -50.46
CA ASN A 349 8.48 5.58 -51.26
C ASN A 349 9.89 6.03 -50.87
N PRO A 350 10.94 5.80 -51.70
CA PRO A 350 12.34 6.10 -51.37
C PRO A 350 12.68 7.60 -51.24
N THR A 351 11.67 8.46 -51.16
CA THR A 351 11.80 9.88 -50.84
C THR A 351 11.25 10.25 -49.47
N ASP A 352 10.52 9.35 -48.81
CA ASP A 352 10.13 9.56 -47.42
C ASP A 352 11.30 9.23 -46.49
N THR A 353 11.37 9.91 -45.37
CA THR A 353 12.45 9.68 -44.38
C THR A 353 12.02 8.66 -43.32
N ASP A 354 10.73 8.33 -43.29
CA ASP A 354 10.01 7.43 -42.38
C ASP A 354 8.84 6.87 -43.22
N THR A 355 9.00 5.63 -43.71
CA THR A 355 8.20 5.05 -44.81
C THR A 355 6.87 4.48 -44.33
N ASP A 356 6.79 3.96 -43.10
CA ASP A 356 5.55 3.41 -42.52
C ASP A 356 4.86 4.36 -41.54
N GLY A 357 5.52 5.44 -41.14
CA GLY A 357 4.96 6.54 -40.37
C GLY A 357 4.82 6.25 -38.88
N ASP A 358 5.61 5.32 -38.33
CA ASP A 358 5.61 4.99 -36.91
C ASP A 358 6.41 6.00 -36.06
N GLY A 359 7.26 6.82 -36.70
CA GLY A 359 8.11 7.83 -36.07
C GLY A 359 9.60 7.48 -36.01
N LEU A 360 10.00 6.26 -36.42
CA LEU A 360 11.38 5.88 -36.68
C LEU A 360 11.75 6.19 -38.14
N PRO A 361 12.88 6.86 -38.39
CA PRO A 361 13.36 7.03 -39.75
C PRO A 361 13.88 5.71 -40.34
N ASP A 362 13.64 5.45 -41.65
CA ASP A 362 14.10 4.23 -42.36
C ASP A 362 15.58 3.88 -42.12
N LEU A 363 16.43 4.90 -41.95
CA LEU A 363 17.86 4.71 -41.68
C LEU A 363 18.15 4.14 -40.29
N VAL A 364 17.33 4.48 -39.30
CA VAL A 364 17.40 3.96 -37.93
C VAL A 364 16.88 2.53 -37.90
N GLU A 365 15.81 2.24 -38.63
CA GLU A 365 15.23 0.91 -38.75
C GLU A 365 16.16 -0.08 -39.47
N GLU A 366 16.85 0.37 -40.53
CA GLU A 366 17.88 -0.43 -41.22
C GLU A 366 19.05 -0.81 -40.27
N ASP A 367 19.43 0.10 -39.37
CA ASP A 367 20.47 -0.13 -38.36
C ASP A 367 19.93 -0.97 -37.15
N GLY A 368 18.65 -0.80 -36.81
CA GLY A 368 17.93 -1.49 -35.72
C GLY A 368 17.41 -2.89 -36.06
N LEU A 369 17.43 -3.25 -37.34
CA LEU A 369 16.92 -4.51 -37.90
C LEU A 369 15.38 -4.70 -37.75
N THR A 370 14.64 -3.60 -37.70
CA THR A 370 13.18 -3.54 -37.87
C THR A 370 12.82 -3.41 -39.37
N ASP A 371 11.54 -3.57 -39.76
CA ASP A 371 11.10 -3.47 -41.16
C ASP A 371 10.56 -2.07 -41.47
N PRO A 372 11.25 -1.25 -42.31
CA PRO A 372 10.84 0.12 -42.66
C PRO A 372 9.48 0.27 -43.37
N ASN A 373 8.74 -0.81 -43.56
CA ASN A 373 7.41 -0.81 -44.16
C ASN A 373 6.34 -1.37 -43.21
N ASN A 374 6.69 -1.59 -41.95
CA ASN A 374 5.86 -2.22 -40.95
C ASN A 374 6.00 -1.55 -39.59
N VAL A 375 4.98 -0.76 -39.25
CA VAL A 375 4.87 0.00 -38.00
C VAL A 375 5.12 -0.82 -36.72
N ASP A 376 4.91 -2.13 -36.78
CA ASP A 376 5.01 -3.08 -35.65
C ASP A 376 5.68 -4.36 -36.17
N THR A 377 7.01 -4.44 -36.06
CA THR A 377 7.85 -5.45 -36.73
C THR A 377 7.55 -6.87 -36.25
N ASP A 378 7.30 -7.08 -34.96
CA ASP A 378 7.04 -8.40 -34.39
C ASP A 378 5.56 -8.71 -34.14
N GLY A 379 4.68 -7.73 -34.36
CA GLY A 379 3.24 -7.88 -34.29
C GLY A 379 2.74 -7.99 -32.85
N ASP A 380 3.44 -7.41 -31.88
CA ASP A 380 3.05 -7.47 -30.49
C ASP A 380 1.89 -6.48 -30.16
N GLY A 381 1.78 -5.40 -30.92
CA GLY A 381 0.78 -4.33 -30.75
C GLY A 381 1.38 -2.99 -30.29
N LEU A 382 2.67 -2.95 -29.95
CA LEU A 382 3.49 -1.74 -29.85
C LEU A 382 4.09 -1.42 -31.22
N SER A 383 4.44 -0.14 -31.43
CA SER A 383 5.17 0.23 -32.64
C SER A 383 6.67 0.15 -32.39
N ASP A 384 7.47 -0.06 -33.44
CA ASP A 384 8.92 -0.15 -33.33
C ASP A 384 9.51 1.11 -32.65
N PHE A 385 8.95 2.29 -32.96
CA PHE A 385 9.28 3.54 -32.26
C PHE A 385 8.99 3.51 -30.76
N THR A 386 7.86 2.96 -30.36
CA THR A 386 7.44 2.89 -28.95
C THR A 386 8.36 1.97 -28.16
N GLU A 387 8.78 0.87 -28.76
CA GLU A 387 9.68 -0.10 -28.15
C GLU A 387 11.11 0.43 -28.05
N ASP A 388 11.63 1.10 -29.09
CA ASP A 388 12.92 1.81 -29.01
C ASP A 388 12.92 2.87 -27.89
N ASP A 389 11.78 3.57 -27.71
CA ASP A 389 11.63 4.57 -26.67
C ASP A 389 11.60 3.98 -25.26
N LEU A 390 11.00 2.81 -25.10
CA LEU A 390 10.99 2.03 -23.86
C LEU A 390 12.29 1.25 -23.63
N SER A 391 13.19 1.23 -24.62
CA SER A 391 14.44 0.45 -24.61
C SER A 391 14.20 -1.07 -24.45
N ILE A 392 13.12 -1.55 -25.06
CA ILE A 392 12.77 -2.98 -25.22
C ILE A 392 13.00 -3.41 -26.68
N ASN A 393 12.84 -4.68 -27.02
CA ASN A 393 13.34 -5.24 -28.28
C ASN A 393 12.22 -5.38 -29.33
N PRO A 394 12.19 -4.53 -30.39
CA PRO A 394 11.12 -4.45 -31.41
C PRO A 394 11.08 -5.62 -32.40
N ARG A 395 11.57 -6.78 -32.00
CA ARG A 395 11.77 -7.96 -32.86
C ARG A 395 11.33 -9.25 -32.19
N VAL A 396 10.88 -9.16 -30.95
CA VAL A 396 10.39 -10.26 -30.14
C VAL A 396 9.23 -9.73 -29.32
N GLN A 397 8.09 -10.40 -29.41
CA GLN A 397 6.88 -9.96 -28.70
C GLN A 397 6.99 -10.00 -27.16
N ASP A 398 8.09 -10.56 -26.64
CA ASP A 398 8.39 -10.78 -25.23
C ASP A 398 9.92 -10.57 -25.08
N THR A 399 10.29 -9.37 -24.64
CA THR A 399 11.68 -8.89 -24.62
C THR A 399 12.53 -9.61 -23.58
N ASP A 400 11.97 -9.88 -22.40
CA ASP A 400 12.70 -10.49 -21.30
C ASP A 400 12.52 -12.01 -21.19
N GLY A 401 11.59 -12.56 -21.97
CA GLY A 401 11.36 -13.98 -22.12
C GLY A 401 10.63 -14.61 -20.95
N ASP A 402 9.83 -13.85 -20.21
CA ASP A 402 9.10 -14.35 -19.05
C ASP A 402 7.73 -14.95 -19.39
N GLY A 403 7.23 -14.75 -20.61
CA GLY A 403 5.97 -15.26 -21.11
C GLY A 403 4.84 -14.23 -21.15
N LEU A 404 5.06 -12.99 -20.71
CA LEU A 404 4.19 -11.85 -20.98
C LEU A 404 4.63 -11.15 -22.27
N ARG A 405 3.67 -10.53 -22.97
CA ARG A 405 3.99 -9.70 -24.16
C ARG A 405 4.25 -8.26 -23.73
N ASP A 406 5.19 -7.61 -24.40
CA ASP A 406 5.61 -6.25 -24.10
C ASP A 406 4.41 -5.28 -24.10
N ASP A 407 3.49 -5.40 -25.07
CA ASP A 407 2.24 -4.62 -25.14
C ASP A 407 1.37 -4.70 -23.87
N TYR A 408 1.22 -5.92 -23.32
CA TYR A 408 0.45 -6.18 -22.12
C TYR A 408 1.13 -5.59 -20.88
N GLU A 409 2.43 -5.78 -20.77
CA GLU A 409 3.21 -5.27 -19.64
C GLU A 409 3.20 -3.74 -19.62
N VAL A 410 3.39 -3.09 -20.78
CA VAL A 410 3.29 -1.63 -20.91
C VAL A 410 1.90 -1.12 -20.52
N ALA A 411 0.84 -1.79 -20.98
CA ALA A 411 -0.53 -1.41 -20.63
C ALA A 411 -0.84 -1.59 -19.13
N ASN A 412 -0.07 -2.45 -18.44
CA ASN A 412 -0.29 -2.81 -17.04
C ASN A 412 0.89 -2.44 -16.12
N ALA A 413 1.87 -1.65 -16.56
CA ALA A 413 3.07 -1.34 -15.79
C ALA A 413 2.76 -0.68 -14.44
N ASP A 414 1.81 0.26 -14.43
CA ASP A 414 1.39 0.94 -13.20
C ASP A 414 0.42 0.11 -12.36
N SER A 415 -0.47 -0.64 -13.02
CA SER A 415 -1.55 -1.38 -12.38
C SER A 415 -1.13 -2.74 -11.87
N GLN A 416 -0.15 -3.40 -12.50
CA GLN A 416 0.41 -4.76 -12.29
C GLN A 416 1.90 -4.77 -11.92
N GLY A 417 2.60 -3.64 -12.09
CA GLY A 417 3.99 -3.52 -11.64
C GLY A 417 4.99 -4.17 -12.56
N LEU A 418 4.52 -4.52 -13.76
CA LEU A 418 5.24 -5.24 -14.78
C LEU A 418 6.28 -4.33 -15.45
N ASP A 419 7.37 -4.93 -15.91
CA ASP A 419 8.48 -4.24 -16.56
C ASP A 419 8.98 -5.08 -17.75
N PRO A 420 8.65 -4.70 -18.99
CA PRO A 420 8.97 -5.49 -20.20
C PRO A 420 10.47 -5.68 -20.45
N GLY A 421 11.34 -4.99 -19.70
CA GLY A 421 12.78 -5.18 -19.76
C GLY A 421 13.33 -6.11 -18.68
N ARG A 422 12.49 -6.72 -17.83
CA ARG A 422 12.91 -7.44 -16.63
C ARG A 422 11.91 -8.52 -16.22
N VAL A 423 12.39 -9.76 -16.35
CA VAL A 423 11.71 -10.96 -15.87
C VAL A 423 10.89 -10.71 -14.61
N ASP A 424 9.58 -10.66 -14.79
CA ASP A 424 8.63 -10.51 -13.71
C ASP A 424 8.42 -11.86 -13.05
N GLU A 425 8.32 -11.84 -11.73
CA GLU A 425 8.07 -13.05 -10.97
C GLU A 425 6.60 -13.42 -11.19
N GLN A 426 6.32 -14.33 -12.14
CA GLN A 426 5.00 -14.94 -12.35
C GLN A 426 4.64 -15.85 -11.16
N ILE A 427 4.39 -15.20 -10.02
CA ILE A 427 3.79 -15.81 -8.85
C ILE A 427 2.31 -15.88 -9.17
N SER A 428 1.72 -17.08 -9.18
CA SER A 428 0.27 -17.20 -9.32
C SER A 428 -0.42 -16.33 -8.26
N LYS A 429 -1.58 -15.74 -8.57
CA LYS A 429 -2.36 -14.92 -7.62
C LYS A 429 -2.50 -15.61 -6.26
N TRP A 430 -2.64 -16.93 -6.26
CA TRP A 430 -2.73 -17.77 -5.07
C TRP A 430 -1.44 -18.03 -4.33
N THR A 431 -0.30 -18.13 -5.02
CA THR A 431 0.99 -18.16 -4.35
C THR A 431 1.24 -16.85 -3.60
N TYR A 432 0.73 -15.73 -4.13
CA TYR A 432 0.74 -14.46 -3.42
C TYR A 432 -0.20 -14.46 -2.20
N VAL A 433 -1.47 -14.87 -2.37
CA VAL A 433 -2.45 -14.95 -1.26
C VAL A 433 -1.94 -15.86 -0.14
N SER A 434 -1.46 -17.05 -0.47
CA SER A 434 -0.91 -18.00 0.52
C SER A 434 0.29 -17.44 1.26
N ASP A 435 1.26 -16.83 0.57
CA ASP A 435 2.40 -16.18 1.22
C ASP A 435 1.97 -14.99 2.11
N PHE A 436 0.97 -14.22 1.68
CA PHE A 436 0.38 -13.15 2.47
C PHE A 436 -0.28 -13.68 3.75
N LEU A 437 -1.14 -14.70 3.65
CA LEU A 437 -1.80 -15.33 4.80
C LEU A 437 -0.76 -15.94 5.75
N LEU A 438 0.28 -16.58 5.20
CA LEU A 438 1.39 -17.11 5.98
C LEU A 438 2.14 -16.00 6.74
N GLY A 439 2.42 -14.87 6.07
CA GLY A 439 2.96 -13.69 6.72
C GLY A 439 2.06 -13.17 7.84
N MET A 440 0.75 -13.10 7.59
CA MET A 440 -0.24 -12.57 8.52
C MET A 440 -0.44 -13.44 9.76
N PHE A 441 -0.40 -14.76 9.63
CA PHE A 441 -0.77 -15.69 10.68
C PHE A 441 0.40 -16.40 11.34
N ALA A 442 1.41 -16.77 10.55
CA ALA A 442 2.63 -17.38 11.07
C ALA A 442 3.75 -16.36 11.27
N GLY A 443 3.80 -15.30 10.45
CA GLY A 443 4.85 -14.29 10.51
C GLY A 443 6.23 -14.94 10.60
N ASP A 444 7.00 -14.55 11.62
CA ASP A 444 8.36 -15.05 11.88
C ASP A 444 8.49 -16.58 12.06
N PHE A 445 7.40 -17.33 12.26
CA PHE A 445 7.43 -18.80 12.32
C PHE A 445 7.59 -19.45 10.94
N ALA A 446 7.17 -18.75 9.87
CA ALA A 446 7.14 -19.30 8.52
C ALA A 446 7.60 -18.23 7.51
N GLU A 447 8.84 -17.76 7.66
CA GLU A 447 9.39 -16.69 6.83
C GLU A 447 9.56 -17.11 5.36
N LYS A 448 9.06 -16.29 4.43
CA LYS A 448 9.23 -16.46 2.97
C LYS A 448 9.99 -15.31 2.35
N ASP A 449 10.59 -15.55 1.19
CA ASP A 449 11.29 -14.56 0.38
C ASP A 449 10.33 -13.90 -0.62
N SER A 450 9.23 -13.32 -0.11
CA SER A 450 8.22 -12.68 -0.94
C SER A 450 7.70 -11.39 -0.31
N MET A 451 7.31 -10.46 -1.19
CA MET A 451 6.71 -9.19 -0.75
C MET A 451 5.31 -9.40 -0.17
N ALA A 452 4.58 -10.41 -0.64
CA ALA A 452 3.29 -10.82 -0.10
C ALA A 452 3.40 -11.21 1.39
N TRP A 453 4.37 -12.07 1.70
CA TRP A 453 4.65 -12.46 3.08
C TRP A 453 5.03 -11.27 3.95
N LEU A 454 5.87 -10.35 3.45
CA LEU A 454 6.23 -9.14 4.20
C LEU A 454 4.98 -8.30 4.48
N ALA A 455 4.12 -8.08 3.48
CA ALA A 455 2.87 -7.35 3.64
C ALA A 455 1.97 -8.01 4.70
N GLY A 456 1.79 -9.33 4.62
CA GLY A 456 1.05 -10.12 5.61
C GLY A 456 1.62 -9.97 7.02
N ASN A 457 2.93 -10.12 7.18
CA ASN A 457 3.59 -10.01 8.49
C ASN A 457 3.45 -8.59 9.09
N LEU A 458 3.38 -7.55 8.25
CA LEU A 458 3.09 -6.19 8.72
C LEU A 458 1.63 -6.06 9.20
N CYS A 459 0.69 -6.81 8.65
CA CYS A 459 -0.72 -6.86 9.05
C CYS A 459 -1.00 -7.75 10.27
N GLY A 460 -0.23 -8.83 10.47
CA GLY A 460 -0.49 -9.89 11.47
C GLY A 460 -0.42 -9.49 12.94
N GLY A 461 -0.05 -8.24 13.27
CA GLY A 461 0.10 -7.75 14.64
C GLY A 461 -1.22 -7.53 15.40
N GLY A 462 -2.31 -7.24 14.68
CA GLY A 462 -3.56 -6.76 15.27
C GLY A 462 -4.81 -7.62 15.03
N LEU A 463 -4.66 -8.79 14.40
CA LEU A 463 -5.76 -9.71 14.09
C LEU A 463 -5.52 -11.07 14.76
N SER A 464 -6.15 -11.31 15.92
CA SER A 464 -6.32 -12.67 16.42
C SER A 464 -7.57 -13.29 15.81
N VAL A 465 -7.37 -14.19 14.85
CA VAL A 465 -8.43 -15.08 14.34
C VAL A 465 -8.40 -16.32 15.23
N ILE A 466 -9.33 -16.39 16.19
CA ILE A 466 -9.53 -17.60 17.01
C ILE A 466 -10.96 -18.10 16.74
N PRO A 467 -11.14 -19.31 16.20
CA PRO A 467 -12.42 -19.77 15.64
C PRO A 467 -13.65 -19.70 16.55
N VAL A 468 -13.49 -19.75 17.88
CA VAL A 468 -14.62 -19.92 18.83
C VAL A 468 -14.90 -18.65 19.65
N VAL A 469 -14.01 -17.65 19.63
CA VAL A 469 -14.33 -16.32 20.15
C VAL A 469 -15.20 -15.62 19.12
N GLY A 470 -16.49 -15.44 19.40
CA GLY A 470 -17.56 -14.99 18.48
C GLY A 470 -17.46 -13.58 17.87
N TRP A 471 -16.27 -13.15 17.47
CA TRP A 471 -15.99 -11.97 16.68
C TRP A 471 -15.08 -12.35 15.50
N ILE A 472 -15.67 -13.03 14.51
CA ILE A 472 -15.10 -13.18 13.16
C ILE A 472 -16.22 -13.09 12.09
N LEU A 473 -17.09 -12.09 12.18
CA LEU A 473 -17.94 -11.68 11.05
C LEU A 473 -17.46 -10.37 10.40
N GLY A 474 -16.59 -9.61 11.07
CA GLY A 474 -15.82 -8.52 10.45
C GLY A 474 -14.55 -9.04 9.81
N GLY A 475 -13.66 -9.67 10.59
CA GLY A 475 -12.34 -10.10 10.11
C GLY A 475 -12.34 -11.14 8.98
N LEU A 476 -13.23 -12.14 8.95
CA LEU A 476 -13.30 -13.10 7.85
C LEU A 476 -13.95 -12.52 6.60
N ALA A 477 -14.94 -11.64 6.74
CA ALA A 477 -15.50 -10.91 5.62
C ALA A 477 -14.46 -9.93 5.05
N ASP A 478 -13.72 -9.23 5.91
CA ASP A 478 -12.60 -8.38 5.53
C ASP A 478 -11.48 -9.19 4.88
N ILE A 479 -11.15 -10.39 5.37
CA ILE A 479 -10.18 -11.31 4.75
C ILE A 479 -10.69 -11.83 3.40
N ARG A 480 -11.97 -12.19 3.28
CA ARG A 480 -12.57 -12.63 2.02
C ARG A 480 -12.58 -11.51 0.99
N ASP A 481 -13.01 -10.31 1.38
CA ASP A 481 -13.00 -9.12 0.52
C ASP A 481 -11.56 -8.73 0.14
N THR A 482 -10.61 -8.95 1.05
CA THR A 482 -9.17 -8.80 0.84
C THR A 482 -8.62 -9.79 -0.18
N ILE A 483 -8.94 -11.08 -0.02
CA ILE A 483 -8.50 -12.17 -0.91
C ILE A 483 -9.13 -11.95 -2.29
N ALA A 484 -10.42 -11.64 -2.36
CA ALA A 484 -11.09 -11.29 -3.60
C ALA A 484 -10.40 -10.09 -4.29
N ALA A 485 -10.03 -9.04 -3.54
CA ALA A 485 -9.28 -7.92 -4.10
C ALA A 485 -7.87 -8.29 -4.58
N LEU A 486 -7.19 -9.24 -3.90
CA LEU A 486 -5.88 -9.75 -4.32
C LEU A 486 -5.99 -10.58 -5.61
N ILE A 487 -7.03 -11.40 -5.76
CA ILE A 487 -7.27 -12.26 -6.93
C ILE A 487 -7.68 -11.45 -8.16
N HIS A 488 -8.43 -10.35 -8.00
CA HIS A 488 -8.85 -9.49 -9.12
C HIS A 488 -7.74 -8.59 -9.70
N GLY A 489 -6.46 -8.83 -9.40
CA GLY A 489 -5.33 -8.14 -10.04
C GLY A 489 -5.03 -6.74 -9.50
N GLU A 490 -5.61 -6.36 -8.36
CA GLU A 490 -5.36 -5.10 -7.66
C GLU A 490 -4.21 -5.22 -6.64
N TRP A 491 -3.17 -6.03 -6.90
CA TRP A 491 -2.07 -6.39 -5.97
C TRP A 491 -1.42 -5.20 -5.20
N VAL A 492 -1.23 -4.02 -5.81
CA VAL A 492 -0.77 -2.82 -5.08
C VAL A 492 -1.89 -2.21 -4.25
N SER A 493 -3.11 -2.07 -4.76
CA SER A 493 -4.21 -1.43 -4.01
C SER A 493 -4.80 -2.35 -2.93
N ALA A 494 -4.88 -3.66 -3.14
CA ALA A 494 -5.46 -4.66 -2.25
C ALA A 494 -4.56 -4.95 -1.04
N GLY A 495 -3.26 -5.19 -1.23
CA GLY A 495 -2.31 -5.29 -0.11
C GLY A 495 -2.25 -4.00 0.73
N LEU A 496 -2.45 -2.83 0.10
CA LEU A 496 -2.46 -1.52 0.76
C LEU A 496 -3.81 -1.14 1.38
N SER A 497 -4.95 -1.70 0.92
CA SER A 497 -6.27 -1.46 1.50
C SER A 497 -6.40 -2.14 2.87
N ILE A 498 -5.82 -3.34 3.03
CA ILE A 498 -5.77 -4.13 4.28
C ILE A 498 -5.07 -3.38 5.41
N LEU A 499 -4.03 -2.59 5.12
CA LEU A 499 -3.36 -1.83 6.16
C LEU A 499 -4.27 -0.72 6.76
N GLY A 500 -5.43 -0.44 6.15
CA GLY A 500 -6.53 0.30 6.79
C GLY A 500 -7.16 -0.38 8.00
N VAL A 501 -6.91 -1.67 8.16
CA VAL A 501 -7.34 -2.52 9.25
C VAL A 501 -6.28 -2.59 10.35
N VAL A 502 -5.05 -2.04 10.19
CA VAL A 502 -4.03 -1.98 11.26
C VAL A 502 -4.64 -1.23 12.44
N PRO A 503 -5.09 -1.93 13.49
CA PRO A 503 -5.63 -1.26 14.63
C PRO A 503 -4.40 -0.88 15.46
N TYR A 504 -4.32 0.38 15.86
CA TYR A 504 -3.35 0.91 16.82
C TYR A 504 -2.02 1.48 16.31
N VAL A 505 -1.77 2.70 16.81
CA VAL A 505 -0.50 3.44 16.81
C VAL A 505 0.66 2.63 17.43
N GLY A 506 0.39 1.55 18.16
CA GLY A 506 1.40 0.66 18.76
C GLY A 506 2.10 -0.26 17.76
N ASP A 507 1.39 -0.78 16.76
CA ASP A 507 1.95 -1.73 15.80
C ASP A 507 2.77 -1.05 14.70
N ALA A 508 2.46 0.22 14.41
CA ALA A 508 3.30 1.05 13.54
C ALA A 508 4.76 1.18 14.05
N VAL A 509 4.99 1.04 15.36
CA VAL A 509 6.34 1.07 15.95
C VAL A 509 7.13 -0.21 15.66
N ALA A 510 6.46 -1.33 15.36
CA ALA A 510 7.11 -2.60 15.04
C ALA A 510 7.53 -2.71 13.56
N ILE A 511 6.95 -1.90 12.67
CA ILE A 511 7.23 -1.89 11.23
C ILE A 511 8.73 -1.79 10.92
N PRO A 512 9.50 -0.82 11.47
CA PRO A 512 10.92 -0.67 11.15
C PRO A 512 11.73 -1.92 11.52
N ALA A 513 11.42 -2.55 12.65
CA ALA A 513 12.10 -3.76 13.11
C ALA A 513 11.79 -4.97 12.21
N LYS A 514 10.51 -5.18 11.84
CA LYS A 514 10.08 -6.27 10.96
C LYS A 514 10.69 -6.15 9.56
N VAL A 515 10.60 -4.96 8.95
CA VAL A 515 11.17 -4.69 7.62
C VAL A 515 12.69 -4.83 7.66
N SER A 516 13.36 -4.33 8.70
CA SER A 516 14.81 -4.50 8.85
C SER A 516 15.22 -5.97 8.96
N LYS A 517 14.52 -6.78 9.78
CA LYS A 517 14.78 -8.21 9.88
C LYS A 517 14.61 -8.92 8.53
N PHE A 518 13.55 -8.61 7.80
CA PHE A 518 13.28 -9.15 6.47
C PHE A 518 14.38 -8.79 5.47
N VAL A 519 14.73 -7.51 5.35
CA VAL A 519 15.77 -7.03 4.42
C VAL A 519 17.15 -7.57 4.79
N LEU A 520 17.49 -7.67 6.08
CA LEU A 520 18.76 -8.24 6.51
C LEU A 520 18.90 -9.72 6.12
N LYS A 521 17.78 -10.44 6.01
CA LYS A 521 17.74 -11.84 5.55
C LYS A 521 17.69 -11.93 4.02
N TYR A 522 16.87 -11.11 3.37
CA TYR A 522 16.64 -11.09 1.92
C TYR A 522 17.13 -9.76 1.34
N THR A 523 18.44 -9.54 1.32
CA THR A 523 19.03 -8.24 0.97
C THR A 523 18.70 -7.76 -0.44
N HIS A 524 18.42 -8.69 -1.38
CA HIS A 524 17.98 -8.35 -2.73
C HIS A 524 16.57 -7.73 -2.77
N ARG A 525 15.75 -7.94 -1.73
CA ARG A 525 14.42 -7.32 -1.56
C ARG A 525 14.48 -5.91 -0.93
N LEU A 526 15.68 -5.34 -0.70
CA LEU A 526 15.85 -3.98 -0.15
C LEU A 526 15.02 -2.93 -0.90
N THR A 527 15.18 -2.85 -2.23
CA THR A 527 14.51 -1.84 -3.05
C THR A 527 12.99 -2.06 -3.12
N PRO A 528 12.49 -3.28 -3.40
CA PRO A 528 11.06 -3.58 -3.29
C PRO A 528 10.45 -3.23 -1.94
N ALA A 529 11.10 -3.61 -0.83
CA ALA A 529 10.63 -3.30 0.52
C ALA A 529 10.61 -1.80 0.83
N ALA A 530 11.62 -1.05 0.40
CA ALA A 530 11.65 0.40 0.57
C ALA A 530 10.54 1.10 -0.23
N ARG A 531 10.28 0.67 -1.48
CA ARG A 531 9.19 1.21 -2.31
C ARG A 531 7.82 0.88 -1.71
N PHE A 532 7.65 -0.35 -1.22
CA PHE A 532 6.42 -0.79 -0.57
C PHE A 532 6.06 0.10 0.63
N ILE A 533 7.02 0.39 1.51
CA ILE A 533 6.82 1.30 2.65
C ILE A 533 6.58 2.75 2.19
N ALA A 534 7.24 3.21 1.13
CA ALA A 534 7.12 4.58 0.63
C ALA A 534 5.73 4.89 0.09
N LYS A 535 5.18 3.99 -0.76
CA LYS A 535 3.88 4.12 -1.43
C LYS A 535 2.69 4.18 -0.47
N TYR A 536 2.87 3.84 0.81
CA TYR A 536 1.76 3.70 1.72
C TYR A 536 1.49 4.93 2.59
N ASP A 537 0.38 5.63 2.33
CA ASP A 537 0.07 6.91 2.99
C ASP A 537 -0.34 6.81 4.46
N LYS A 538 -0.79 5.64 4.95
CA LYS A 538 -1.19 5.51 6.37
C LYS A 538 -0.04 5.19 7.33
N ILE A 539 1.15 4.81 6.84
CA ILE A 539 2.35 4.74 7.69
C ILE A 539 2.83 6.19 7.94
N PRO A 540 2.95 6.64 9.20
CA PRO A 540 3.46 7.97 9.50
C PRO A 540 4.86 8.17 8.92
N ASP A 541 5.15 9.35 8.39
CA ASP A 541 6.48 9.68 7.83
C ASP A 541 7.62 9.37 8.81
N THR A 542 7.42 9.61 10.11
CA THR A 542 8.42 9.28 11.14
C THR A 542 8.76 7.79 11.22
N VAL A 543 7.81 6.92 10.93
CA VAL A 543 7.99 5.46 10.89
C VAL A 543 8.68 5.05 9.59
N LYS A 544 8.33 5.67 8.46
CA LYS A 544 9.02 5.45 7.17
C LYS A 544 10.49 5.83 7.28
N GLU A 545 10.78 7.01 7.82
CA GLU A 545 12.13 7.52 8.06
C GLU A 545 12.97 6.56 8.90
N LEU A 546 12.44 6.11 10.06
CA LEU A 546 13.13 5.15 10.91
C LEU A 546 13.37 3.81 10.20
N THR A 547 12.44 3.38 9.34
CA THR A 547 12.60 2.17 8.54
C THR A 547 13.75 2.32 7.55
N TYR A 548 13.82 3.43 6.81
CA TYR A 548 14.90 3.71 5.87
C TYR A 548 16.26 3.82 6.56
N GLU A 549 16.32 4.43 7.75
CA GLU A 549 17.54 4.49 8.58
C GLU A 549 18.07 3.09 8.93
N LEU A 550 17.20 2.13 9.19
CA LEU A 550 17.58 0.77 9.57
C LEU A 550 17.98 -0.09 8.37
N ILE A 551 17.30 0.03 7.24
CA ILE A 551 17.52 -0.86 6.09
C ILE A 551 18.58 -0.36 5.11
N MET A 552 18.81 0.96 5.07
CA MET A 552 19.77 1.59 4.16
C MET A 552 20.56 2.72 4.86
N PRO A 553 21.21 2.46 6.01
CA PRO A 553 21.81 3.49 6.85
C PRO A 553 22.83 4.37 6.12
N GLU A 554 23.66 3.77 5.26
CA GLU A 554 24.70 4.50 4.51
C GLU A 554 24.11 5.40 3.43
N VAL A 555 23.13 4.88 2.68
CA VAL A 555 22.42 5.61 1.61
C VAL A 555 21.59 6.74 2.22
N TRP A 556 20.88 6.48 3.31
CA TRP A 556 20.11 7.48 4.03
C TRP A 556 21.00 8.60 4.58
N ALA A 557 22.10 8.27 5.25
CA ALA A 557 23.03 9.26 5.78
C ALA A 557 23.75 10.08 4.69
N ALA A 558 23.95 9.48 3.52
CA ALA A 558 24.57 10.14 2.36
C ALA A 558 23.60 11.07 1.63
N LEU A 559 22.34 10.66 1.47
CA LEU A 559 21.36 11.33 0.62
C LEU A 559 20.38 12.23 1.38
N VAL A 560 20.17 12.05 2.69
CA VAL A 560 19.07 12.68 3.43
C VAL A 560 19.57 13.64 4.53
N GLU A 561 18.92 14.79 4.67
CA GLU A 561 19.33 15.87 5.59
C GLU A 561 19.01 15.57 7.08
N PRO A 562 19.91 15.85 8.03
CA PRO A 562 19.58 15.97 9.45
C PRO A 562 18.82 17.28 9.72
N GLU A 563 17.84 17.28 10.63
CA GLU A 563 17.00 18.45 10.90
C GLU A 563 17.80 19.73 11.24
N GLY A 564 17.49 20.84 10.54
CA GLY A 564 17.77 22.19 11.04
C GLY A 564 18.89 23.02 10.38
N LEU A 565 19.41 22.65 9.21
CA LEU A 565 20.40 23.47 8.49
C LEU A 565 19.99 23.74 7.04
N ALA A 566 20.32 24.93 6.54
CA ALA A 566 19.82 25.49 5.29
C ALA A 566 20.21 24.65 4.04
N ALA A 567 19.18 24.31 3.26
CA ALA A 567 19.09 23.30 2.21
C ALA A 567 19.88 23.54 0.90
N ALA A 568 20.94 24.36 0.88
CA ALA A 568 21.50 24.87 -0.38
C ALA A 568 22.99 24.58 -0.64
N ALA A 569 23.66 23.77 0.18
CA ALA A 569 25.11 23.62 0.08
C ALA A 569 25.64 22.18 -0.06
N ALA A 570 24.80 21.14 -0.11
CA ALA A 570 25.27 19.75 0.06
C ALA A 570 24.78 18.71 -0.97
N GLY A 571 23.93 19.05 -1.95
CA GLY A 571 23.46 18.06 -2.95
C GLY A 571 22.68 16.88 -2.35
N ARG A 572 22.04 17.07 -1.19
CA ARG A 572 21.22 16.07 -0.49
C ARG A 572 19.74 16.36 -0.69
N VAL A 573 18.91 15.33 -0.68
CA VAL A 573 17.45 15.43 -0.82
C VAL A 573 16.79 15.56 0.56
N SER A 574 15.70 16.33 0.63
CA SER A 574 14.89 16.38 1.84
C SER A 574 14.23 15.03 2.12
N LYS A 575 13.88 14.74 3.38
CA LYS A 575 13.20 13.50 3.79
C LYS A 575 11.92 13.24 2.98
N SER A 576 11.11 14.29 2.80
CA SER A 576 9.89 14.24 1.99
C SER A 576 10.20 13.95 0.51
N ASN A 577 11.25 14.54 -0.06
CA ASN A 577 11.65 14.26 -1.45
C ASN A 577 12.18 12.84 -1.62
N PHE A 578 12.91 12.30 -0.64
CA PHE A 578 13.37 10.91 -0.67
C PHE A 578 12.19 9.93 -0.68
N ASN A 579 11.16 10.19 0.13
CA ASN A 579 9.95 9.37 0.13
C ASN A 579 9.20 9.42 -1.22
N ARG A 580 9.10 10.61 -1.84
CA ARG A 580 8.50 10.78 -3.18
C ARG A 580 9.29 10.08 -4.30
N LEU A 581 10.63 10.10 -4.20
CA LEU A 581 11.49 9.38 -5.15
C LEU A 581 11.32 7.86 -5.05
N LEU A 582 11.08 7.34 -3.84
CA LEU A 582 10.81 5.92 -3.61
C LEU A 582 9.37 5.53 -3.97
N SER A 583 8.39 6.42 -3.85
CA SER A 583 6.99 6.15 -4.25
C SER A 583 6.80 6.05 -5.76
N GLY A 584 7.81 6.43 -6.56
CA GLY A 584 7.72 6.43 -8.02
C GLY A 584 7.09 7.70 -8.59
N GLU A 585 6.91 8.75 -7.77
CA GLU A 585 6.53 10.08 -8.23
C GLU A 585 7.70 10.77 -8.97
N ARG A 586 8.19 10.16 -10.06
CA ARG A 586 9.27 10.67 -10.90
C ARG A 586 8.70 11.43 -12.09
N THR A 587 8.07 12.57 -11.87
CA THR A 587 7.45 13.29 -13.00
C THR A 587 8.40 14.16 -13.82
N ASP A 588 9.65 14.38 -13.42
CA ASP A 588 10.45 15.42 -14.09
C ASP A 588 11.49 14.87 -15.09
N LEU A 589 12.31 13.87 -14.76
CA LEU A 589 13.48 13.53 -15.59
C LEU A 589 13.17 12.91 -16.97
N GLN A 590 12.23 11.95 -17.04
CA GLN A 590 11.78 11.37 -18.32
C GLN A 590 11.06 12.43 -19.16
N LYS A 591 10.13 13.19 -18.55
CA LYS A 591 9.41 14.27 -19.25
C LYS A 591 10.34 15.33 -19.82
N ILE A 592 11.39 15.70 -19.08
CA ILE A 592 12.42 16.61 -19.58
C ILE A 592 13.16 15.97 -20.75
N HIS A 593 13.54 14.70 -20.66
CA HIS A 593 14.22 13.98 -21.75
C HIS A 593 13.39 14.04 -23.05
N PHE A 594 12.09 13.77 -22.96
CA PHE A 594 11.16 13.87 -24.07
C PHE A 594 11.00 15.29 -24.61
N ALA A 595 10.85 16.26 -23.71
CA ALA A 595 10.74 17.66 -24.11
C ALA A 595 12.01 18.16 -24.81
N LEU A 596 13.20 17.71 -24.41
CA LEU A 596 14.47 18.07 -25.07
C LEU A 596 14.58 17.52 -26.50
N LYS A 597 13.89 16.42 -26.81
CA LYS A 597 13.84 15.78 -28.14
C LYS A 597 12.60 16.18 -28.96
N ALA A 598 11.78 17.12 -28.49
CA ALA A 598 10.49 17.40 -29.11
C ALA A 598 10.59 17.93 -30.55
N VAL A 599 9.87 17.27 -31.46
CA VAL A 599 9.73 17.61 -32.88
C VAL A 599 8.33 18.19 -33.14
N GLY A 600 8.26 19.24 -33.96
CA GLY A 600 7.00 19.87 -34.36
C GLY A 600 6.29 19.11 -35.48
N SER A 601 5.02 19.44 -35.72
CA SER A 601 4.22 18.84 -36.82
C SER A 601 4.79 19.05 -38.22
N ASN A 602 5.83 19.86 -38.38
CA ASN A 602 6.57 20.07 -39.63
C ASN A 602 7.96 19.39 -39.64
N GLY A 603 8.25 18.50 -38.69
CA GLY A 603 9.52 17.78 -38.59
C GLY A 603 10.68 18.60 -38.00
N GLN A 604 10.45 19.82 -37.50
CA GLN A 604 11.51 20.66 -36.93
C GLN A 604 11.70 20.41 -35.43
N ASN A 605 12.95 20.32 -34.99
CA ASN A 605 13.29 20.33 -33.56
C ASN A 605 12.83 21.64 -32.92
N LEU A 606 11.99 21.53 -31.88
CA LEU A 606 11.41 22.68 -31.19
C LEU A 606 12.22 23.13 -29.99
N HIS A 607 12.97 22.23 -29.35
CA HIS A 607 13.80 22.60 -28.22
C HIS A 607 15.05 23.37 -28.67
N VAL A 608 15.19 24.60 -28.18
CA VAL A 608 16.35 25.46 -28.41
C VAL A 608 17.19 25.51 -27.13
N PRO A 609 18.47 25.10 -27.17
CA PRO A 609 19.36 25.17 -26.00
C PRO A 609 19.49 26.59 -25.43
N GLY A 610 19.48 26.72 -24.11
CA GLY A 610 19.64 27.99 -23.38
C GLY A 610 20.70 27.93 -22.29
N PRO A 611 21.10 29.08 -21.71
CA PRO A 611 22.02 29.10 -20.59
C PRO A 611 21.38 28.53 -19.32
N ASN A 612 22.22 27.99 -18.44
CA ASN A 612 21.81 27.62 -17.09
C ASN A 612 21.55 28.89 -16.27
N VAL A 613 20.56 28.84 -15.38
CA VAL A 613 20.08 29.97 -14.56
C VAL A 613 19.92 29.56 -13.11
N ARG A 614 19.93 30.48 -12.15
CA ARG A 614 19.64 30.11 -10.75
C ARG A 614 18.20 29.61 -10.56
N TRP A 615 17.94 28.89 -9.47
CA TRP A 615 16.57 28.52 -9.06
C TRP A 615 15.70 29.75 -8.82
N ALA A 616 14.48 29.75 -9.40
CA ALA A 616 13.47 30.76 -9.13
C ALA A 616 12.73 30.46 -7.82
N THR A 617 12.48 31.49 -7.01
CA THR A 617 11.71 31.36 -5.74
C THR A 617 10.23 31.78 -5.89
N GLY A 618 9.74 31.97 -7.12
CA GLY A 618 8.35 32.33 -7.44
C GLY A 618 8.17 32.84 -8.88
N ARG A 619 6.91 33.04 -9.32
CA ARG A 619 6.57 33.48 -10.70
C ARG A 619 7.29 34.77 -11.12
N ASN A 620 7.26 35.79 -10.25
CA ASN A 620 7.92 37.08 -10.53
C ASN A 620 9.46 36.96 -10.56
N ASP A 621 10.03 35.97 -9.87
CA ASP A 621 11.48 35.78 -9.83
C ASP A 621 12.00 35.12 -11.11
N GLY A 622 11.23 34.20 -11.72
CA GLY A 622 11.59 33.65 -13.04
C GLY A 622 11.60 34.68 -14.17
N GLN A 623 10.66 35.63 -14.14
CA GLN A 623 10.66 36.76 -15.06
C GLN A 623 11.87 37.69 -14.86
N ASN A 624 12.29 37.92 -13.61
CA ASN A 624 13.51 38.68 -13.33
C ASN A 624 14.77 37.95 -13.83
N ILE A 625 14.86 36.63 -13.62
CA ILE A 625 15.96 35.80 -14.16
C ILE A 625 16.04 35.92 -15.68
N PHE A 626 14.90 35.87 -16.37
CA PHE A 626 14.86 36.04 -17.82
C PHE A 626 15.47 37.37 -18.28
N VAL A 627 15.13 38.47 -17.61
CA VAL A 627 15.65 39.80 -17.96
C VAL A 627 17.13 39.93 -17.60
N ASP A 628 17.49 39.54 -16.38
CA ASP A 628 18.80 39.85 -15.80
C ASP A 628 19.90 38.90 -16.29
N GLU A 629 19.57 37.61 -16.45
CA GLU A 629 20.53 36.54 -16.72
C GLU A 629 20.50 36.06 -18.18
N ILE A 630 19.33 36.07 -18.84
CA ILE A 630 19.17 35.56 -20.22
C ILE A 630 19.26 36.69 -21.25
N MET A 631 18.46 37.75 -21.09
CA MET A 631 18.45 38.87 -22.05
C MET A 631 19.64 39.82 -21.87
N GLY A 632 20.16 39.89 -20.64
CA GLY A 632 21.34 40.66 -20.25
C GLY A 632 21.06 42.17 -20.24
N TYR A 633 21.17 42.80 -19.07
CA TYR A 633 20.92 44.24 -18.91
C TYR A 633 22.00 45.10 -19.64
N ARG A 634 21.81 45.37 -20.94
CA ARG A 634 22.63 46.35 -21.68
C ARG A 634 21.95 47.72 -21.69
N GLN A 635 22.75 48.77 -21.53
CA GLN A 635 22.30 50.18 -21.40
C GLN A 635 21.50 50.72 -22.59
N ASP A 636 21.38 50.00 -23.71
CA ASP A 636 20.74 50.45 -24.95
C ASP A 636 19.24 50.11 -25.06
N ARG A 637 18.66 49.32 -24.14
CA ARG A 637 17.22 48.94 -24.09
C ARG A 637 16.68 48.33 -25.39
N THR A 638 17.54 47.70 -26.20
CA THR A 638 17.16 47.11 -27.49
C THR A 638 16.63 45.68 -27.38
N ARG A 639 16.85 45.02 -26.23
CA ARG A 639 16.37 43.66 -25.92
C ARG A 639 15.45 43.64 -24.70
N GLY A 640 14.31 42.94 -24.81
CA GLY A 640 13.43 42.60 -23.69
C GLY A 640 12.54 43.74 -23.20
N GLN A 641 11.64 44.25 -24.06
CA GLN A 641 10.59 45.16 -23.56
C GLN A 641 9.54 44.35 -22.77
N PRO A 642 9.29 44.66 -21.48
CA PRO A 642 8.30 43.94 -20.69
C PRO A 642 6.89 44.29 -21.14
N GLN A 643 5.99 43.30 -21.08
CA GLN A 643 4.55 43.46 -21.28
C GLN A 643 4.20 44.12 -22.62
N LEU A 644 4.48 43.38 -23.69
CA LEU A 644 4.12 43.79 -25.05
C LEU A 644 2.64 43.53 -25.27
N TRP A 645 1.86 44.62 -25.35
CA TRP A 645 0.42 44.54 -25.57
C TRP A 645 0.08 44.47 -27.05
N LEU A 646 -0.34 43.29 -27.50
CA LEU A 646 -0.79 43.01 -28.86
C LEU A 646 -2.31 43.14 -28.94
N ARG A 647 -2.80 44.06 -29.77
CA ARG A 647 -4.24 44.20 -30.02
C ARG A 647 -4.68 43.19 -31.09
N GLN A 648 -5.91 42.70 -31.01
CA GLN A 648 -6.47 41.82 -32.03
C GLN A 648 -7.69 42.46 -32.72
N ALA A 649 -7.71 42.46 -34.05
CA ALA A 649 -8.90 42.76 -34.84
C ALA A 649 -9.84 41.53 -34.97
N GLY A 650 -10.84 41.46 -34.09
CA GLY A 650 -12.17 40.92 -34.44
C GLY A 650 -12.26 39.44 -34.83
N VAL A 651 -11.79 38.52 -33.98
CA VAL A 651 -12.17 37.09 -34.05
C VAL A 651 -13.19 36.79 -32.94
N PRO A 652 -14.50 36.70 -33.23
CA PRO A 652 -15.51 36.50 -32.19
C PRO A 652 -15.42 35.08 -31.58
N GLY A 653 -15.27 34.98 -30.26
CA GLY A 653 -15.60 33.76 -29.49
C GLY A 653 -14.47 32.76 -29.20
N GLN A 654 -13.22 33.04 -29.57
CA GLN A 654 -12.09 32.14 -29.25
C GLN A 654 -11.03 32.73 -28.29
N PHE A 655 -10.93 34.06 -28.16
CA PHE A 655 -9.83 34.74 -27.44
C PHE A 655 -10.31 35.98 -26.66
N GLU A 656 -9.50 36.54 -25.76
CA GLU A 656 -9.87 37.71 -24.97
C GLU A 656 -10.08 38.97 -25.84
N PRO A 657 -11.22 39.70 -25.71
CA PRO A 657 -11.52 40.88 -26.53
C PRO A 657 -10.53 42.05 -26.38
N SER A 658 -9.72 42.04 -25.31
CA SER A 658 -8.73 43.05 -24.97
C SER A 658 -7.45 42.95 -25.81
N GLY A 659 -7.16 41.79 -26.40
CA GLY A 659 -5.85 41.46 -26.98
C GLY A 659 -4.97 40.65 -26.01
N ARG A 660 -3.72 40.40 -26.40
CA ARG A 660 -2.76 39.54 -25.69
C ARG A 660 -1.60 40.36 -25.12
N SER A 661 -1.15 40.03 -23.90
CA SER A 661 0.08 40.58 -23.32
C SER A 661 1.17 39.52 -23.33
N ALA A 662 2.17 39.66 -24.20
CA ALA A 662 3.37 38.82 -24.11
C ALA A 662 4.22 39.26 -22.92
N ASP A 663 4.87 38.32 -22.23
CA ASP A 663 5.73 38.64 -21.07
C ASP A 663 6.85 39.59 -21.47
N TYR A 664 7.54 39.28 -22.58
CA TYR A 664 8.60 40.11 -23.15
C TYR A 664 8.59 40.07 -24.68
N GLY A 665 9.31 41.00 -25.31
CA GLY A 665 9.75 40.78 -26.68
C GLY A 665 11.09 41.37 -27.04
N GLU A 666 11.66 40.78 -28.08
CA GLU A 666 12.94 41.11 -28.67
C GLU A 666 12.74 41.67 -30.07
N HIS A 667 13.26 42.89 -30.32
CA HIS A 667 13.18 43.48 -31.64
C HIS A 667 14.35 43.00 -32.51
N THR A 668 14.05 42.28 -33.58
CA THR A 668 15.04 41.87 -34.59
C THR A 668 14.90 42.74 -35.85
N PRO A 669 15.91 42.78 -36.75
CA PRO A 669 15.78 43.47 -38.05
C PRO A 669 14.59 43.01 -38.91
N GLU A 670 14.06 41.81 -38.64
CA GLU A 670 13.01 41.14 -39.40
C GLU A 670 11.62 41.25 -38.73
N GLY A 671 11.54 41.78 -37.51
CA GLY A 671 10.31 41.89 -36.72
C GLY A 671 10.54 41.55 -35.24
N TRP A 672 9.49 41.62 -34.43
CA TRP A 672 9.56 41.23 -33.01
C TRP A 672 9.44 39.72 -32.84
N VAL A 673 10.24 39.17 -31.91
CA VAL A 673 10.01 37.85 -31.32
C VAL A 673 9.38 38.05 -29.95
N ILE A 674 8.27 37.37 -29.69
CA ILE A 674 7.60 37.41 -28.38
C ILE A 674 8.09 36.26 -27.51
N HIS A 675 8.36 36.54 -26.24
CA HIS A 675 8.89 35.57 -25.29
C HIS A 675 7.91 35.35 -24.14
N GLU A 676 7.63 34.09 -23.82
CA GLU A 676 6.82 33.65 -22.69
C GLU A 676 7.70 33.03 -21.61
N VAL A 677 7.49 33.37 -20.35
CA VAL A 677 8.31 32.86 -19.24
C VAL A 677 7.43 32.10 -18.25
N LYS A 678 7.65 30.79 -18.15
CA LYS A 678 6.97 29.89 -17.21
C LYS A 678 7.95 29.44 -16.12
N THR A 679 7.46 29.28 -14.90
CA THR A 679 8.26 28.86 -13.74
C THR A 679 7.71 27.55 -13.17
N GLY A 680 8.54 26.50 -13.14
CA GLY A 680 8.12 25.15 -12.78
C GLY A 680 7.22 24.48 -13.83
N VAL A 681 6.66 23.30 -13.49
CA VAL A 681 5.65 22.62 -14.32
C VAL A 681 4.29 23.24 -14.04
N PRO A 682 3.66 23.95 -15.00
CA PRO A 682 2.54 24.83 -14.70
C PRO A 682 1.18 24.11 -14.69
N THR A 683 0.93 23.22 -13.72
CA THR A 683 -0.31 22.39 -13.68
C THR A 683 -1.58 23.17 -13.32
N GLU A 684 -1.52 24.16 -12.42
CA GLU A 684 -2.73 24.89 -11.97
C GLU A 684 -3.29 25.89 -13.01
N HIS A 685 -2.65 26.06 -14.18
CA HIS A 685 -3.01 27.08 -15.17
C HIS A 685 -3.01 26.57 -16.63
N ASP A 686 -3.02 25.24 -16.86
CA ASP A 686 -2.91 24.66 -18.21
C ASP A 686 -3.93 25.26 -19.19
N ARG A 687 -5.18 25.49 -18.77
CA ARG A 687 -6.19 26.13 -19.62
C ARG A 687 -5.76 27.51 -20.14
N HIS A 688 -5.12 28.33 -19.31
CA HIS A 688 -4.65 29.66 -19.73
C HIS A 688 -3.41 29.55 -20.63
N ASN A 689 -2.48 28.65 -20.31
CA ASN A 689 -1.29 28.42 -21.11
C ASN A 689 -1.63 27.86 -22.50
N LEU A 690 -2.62 26.97 -22.60
CA LEU A 690 -3.11 26.44 -23.86
C LEU A 690 -3.72 27.54 -24.74
N ILE A 691 -4.54 28.43 -24.14
CA ILE A 691 -5.07 29.60 -24.84
C ILE A 691 -3.92 30.50 -25.34
N GLN A 692 -2.93 30.78 -24.50
CA GLN A 692 -1.77 31.60 -24.89
C GLN A 692 -0.96 30.95 -26.02
N CYS A 693 -0.76 29.64 -25.98
CA CYS A 693 -0.08 28.87 -27.03
C CYS A 693 -0.80 28.96 -28.38
N ASP A 694 -2.13 28.85 -28.39
CA ASP A 694 -2.93 29.03 -29.60
C ASP A 694 -2.91 30.49 -30.12
N GLU A 695 -2.92 31.48 -29.22
CA GLU A 695 -2.77 32.88 -29.59
C GLU A 695 -1.38 33.17 -30.20
N ASP A 696 -0.31 32.59 -29.64
CA ASP A 696 1.06 32.75 -30.14
C ASP A 696 1.24 32.22 -31.56
N LYS A 697 0.60 31.11 -31.89
CA LYS A 697 0.52 30.62 -33.27
C LYS A 697 -0.13 31.65 -34.18
N TRP A 698 -1.26 32.21 -33.77
CA TRP A 698 -1.98 33.19 -34.59
C TRP A 698 -1.12 34.43 -34.86
N TYR A 699 -0.43 34.94 -33.84
CA TYR A 699 0.45 36.10 -33.96
C TYR A 699 1.73 35.82 -34.74
N SER A 700 2.21 34.57 -34.75
CA SER A 700 3.42 34.17 -35.48
C SER A 700 3.14 33.73 -36.93
N ASP A 701 1.86 33.51 -37.28
CA ASP A 701 1.45 33.07 -38.61
C ASP A 701 1.71 34.17 -39.68
N PRO A 702 2.48 33.88 -40.75
CA PRO A 702 2.69 34.79 -41.87
C PRO A 702 1.41 35.36 -42.48
N ALA A 703 0.32 34.58 -42.51
CA ALA A 703 -0.96 34.99 -43.09
C ALA A 703 -1.66 36.11 -42.29
N ASN A 704 -1.33 36.26 -41.01
CA ASN A 704 -1.95 37.26 -40.13
C ASN A 704 -1.13 38.56 -40.02
N GLN A 705 0.10 38.59 -40.54
CA GLN A 705 1.02 39.71 -40.32
C GLN A 705 0.55 41.05 -40.89
N ASP A 706 -0.19 41.05 -42.00
CA ASP A 706 -0.71 42.29 -42.57
C ASP A 706 -1.84 42.89 -41.70
N LYS A 707 -2.63 42.05 -41.04
CA LYS A 707 -3.65 42.48 -40.06
C LYS A 707 -2.98 43.05 -38.81
N ILE A 708 -1.95 42.36 -38.32
CA ILE A 708 -1.16 42.78 -37.15
C ILE A 708 -0.46 44.12 -37.42
N LEU A 709 0.09 44.31 -38.62
CA LEU A 709 0.69 45.59 -39.02
C LEU A 709 -0.32 46.73 -39.03
N GLU A 710 -1.54 46.50 -39.51
CA GLU A 710 -2.61 47.50 -39.50
C GLU A 710 -2.97 47.88 -38.06
N ASP A 711 -3.15 46.89 -37.17
CA ASP A 711 -3.48 47.10 -35.76
C ASP A 711 -2.34 47.83 -35.01
N ASN A 712 -1.09 47.58 -35.39
CA ASN A 712 0.09 48.18 -34.79
C ASN A 712 0.35 49.63 -35.22
N LYS A 713 -0.35 50.17 -36.25
CA LYS A 713 -0.20 51.57 -36.68
C LYS A 713 -0.55 52.58 -35.59
N ILE A 714 -1.49 52.21 -34.72
CA ILE A 714 -1.97 53.04 -33.62
C ILE A 714 -1.33 52.66 -32.28
N ASN A 715 -0.48 51.64 -32.25
CA ASN A 715 0.20 51.19 -31.03
C ASN A 715 1.60 51.85 -30.93
N PRO A 716 1.82 52.77 -29.98
CA PRO A 716 3.08 53.49 -29.85
C PRO A 716 4.29 52.58 -29.51
N GLN A 717 4.06 51.36 -29.02
CA GLN A 717 5.11 50.38 -28.74
C GLN A 717 5.67 49.72 -30.01
N PHE A 718 4.85 49.54 -31.07
CA PHE A 718 5.19 48.66 -32.19
C PHE A 718 5.61 49.35 -33.50
N ARG A 719 5.58 50.68 -33.61
CA ARG A 719 6.17 51.45 -34.75
C ARG A 719 5.99 50.82 -36.16
N ASN A 720 4.83 50.24 -36.49
CA ASN A 720 4.58 49.50 -37.75
C ASN A 720 5.46 48.26 -37.99
N THR A 721 5.68 47.42 -36.98
CA THR A 721 6.51 46.21 -37.08
C THR A 721 5.69 44.92 -37.04
N ARG A 722 6.18 43.87 -37.73
CA ARG A 722 5.61 42.51 -37.78
C ARG A 722 6.03 41.69 -36.55
N ILE A 723 5.28 40.63 -36.25
CA ILE A 723 5.69 39.59 -35.30
C ILE A 723 6.29 38.45 -36.11
N LYS A 724 7.57 38.16 -35.85
CA LYS A 724 8.33 37.13 -36.58
C LYS A 724 8.08 35.74 -36.01
N GLY A 725 7.87 35.62 -34.70
CA GLY A 725 7.69 34.34 -34.04
C GLY A 725 7.53 34.48 -32.53
N ALA A 726 7.24 33.35 -31.88
CA ALA A 726 7.14 33.21 -30.43
C ALA A 726 8.19 32.22 -29.91
N GLN A 727 8.67 32.43 -28.68
CA GLN A 727 9.56 31.50 -27.99
C GLN A 727 9.16 31.36 -26.51
N TRP A 728 9.05 30.13 -26.03
CA TRP A 728 8.67 29.85 -24.65
C TRP A 728 9.89 29.45 -23.81
N HIS A 729 9.96 29.92 -22.56
CA HIS A 729 11.06 29.68 -21.64
C HIS A 729 10.54 29.05 -20.35
N PHE A 730 11.10 27.90 -19.97
CA PHE A 730 10.77 27.19 -18.73
C PHE A 730 11.91 27.33 -17.72
N MET A 731 11.63 27.98 -16.61
CA MET A 731 12.59 28.25 -15.53
C MET A 731 12.46 27.22 -14.39
N PRO A 732 13.58 26.81 -13.78
CA PRO A 732 13.56 25.86 -12.67
C PRO A 732 13.00 26.52 -11.41
N HIS A 733 12.07 25.86 -10.70
CA HIS A 733 11.40 26.42 -9.53
C HIS A 733 11.71 25.66 -8.23
N GLY A 734 12.40 26.32 -7.29
CA GLY A 734 12.89 25.67 -6.07
C GLY A 734 11.82 25.38 -5.01
N GLY A 735 10.68 26.08 -5.05
CA GLY A 735 9.56 25.82 -4.14
C GLY A 735 8.65 24.65 -4.57
N TYR A 736 8.72 24.26 -5.85
CA TYR A 736 7.92 23.17 -6.44
C TYR A 736 8.80 22.00 -6.90
N ASN A 737 10.13 22.16 -6.83
CA ASN A 737 11.14 21.21 -7.30
C ASN A 737 10.82 20.64 -8.68
N SER A 738 10.37 21.51 -9.58
CA SER A 738 9.83 21.15 -10.89
C SER A 738 10.51 21.93 -12.01
N LEU A 739 10.64 21.35 -13.20
CA LEU A 739 11.13 22.04 -14.40
C LEU A 739 10.51 21.51 -15.69
N GLY A 740 10.45 22.35 -16.73
CA GLY A 740 9.91 21.99 -18.04
C GLY A 740 8.39 22.20 -18.21
N PRO A 741 7.85 21.91 -19.40
CA PRO A 741 6.42 22.00 -19.70
C PRO A 741 5.61 20.86 -19.06
N SER A 742 4.30 21.08 -18.88
CA SER A 742 3.34 19.97 -18.71
C SER A 742 3.08 19.27 -20.05
N ASP A 743 2.59 18.03 -20.02
CA ASP A 743 2.34 17.23 -21.24
C ASP A 743 1.38 17.95 -22.20
N LEU A 744 0.29 18.50 -21.67
CA LEU A 744 -0.68 19.29 -22.45
C LEU A 744 -0.06 20.52 -23.12
N VAL A 745 0.83 21.23 -22.41
CA VAL A 745 1.53 22.40 -22.97
C VAL A 745 2.54 21.96 -24.02
N LEU A 746 3.28 20.87 -23.78
CA LEU A 746 4.24 20.32 -24.74
C LEU A 746 3.55 19.92 -26.04
N ASP A 747 2.41 19.24 -25.97
CA ASP A 747 1.60 18.87 -27.13
C ASP A 747 1.10 20.09 -27.91
N CYS A 748 0.69 21.15 -27.21
CA CYS A 748 0.31 22.39 -27.86
C CYS A 748 1.49 23.02 -28.63
N LEU A 749 2.68 23.08 -28.01
CA LEU A 749 3.89 23.60 -28.64
C LEU A 749 4.28 22.78 -29.88
N LYS A 750 4.21 21.44 -29.78
CA LYS A 750 4.43 20.49 -30.91
C LYS A 750 3.48 20.76 -32.07
N LYS A 751 2.17 20.78 -31.78
CA LYS A 751 1.10 21.02 -32.75
C LYS A 751 1.21 22.38 -33.44
N ASN A 752 1.68 23.37 -32.70
CA ASN A 752 1.74 24.76 -33.16
C ASN A 752 3.12 25.18 -33.68
N ASN A 753 4.10 24.25 -33.69
CA ASN A 753 5.49 24.50 -34.10
C ASN A 753 6.13 25.69 -33.38
N ILE A 754 5.87 25.83 -32.07
CA ILE A 754 6.41 26.93 -31.26
C ILE A 754 7.71 26.45 -30.59
N PRO A 755 8.85 27.12 -30.86
CA PRO A 755 10.11 26.75 -30.22
C PRO A 755 10.11 27.10 -28.74
N PHE A 756 10.81 26.31 -27.94
CA PHE A 756 10.93 26.53 -26.51
C PHE A 756 12.29 26.17 -25.95
N THR A 757 12.61 26.68 -24.77
CA THR A 757 13.86 26.46 -24.08
C THR A 757 13.60 26.03 -22.64
N ILE A 758 14.19 24.92 -22.22
CA ILE A 758 14.23 24.50 -20.83
C ILE A 758 15.56 25.00 -20.24
N HIS A 759 15.49 25.88 -19.25
CA HIS A 759 16.66 26.39 -18.56
C HIS A 759 16.98 25.50 -17.36
N PHE A 760 18.22 25.01 -17.29
CA PHE A 760 18.69 24.18 -16.18
C PHE A 760 19.25 25.04 -15.04
N PRO A 761 19.17 24.58 -13.78
CA PRO A 761 19.75 25.29 -12.66
C PRO A 761 21.28 25.44 -12.78
N LEU A 762 21.82 26.58 -12.36
CA LEU A 762 23.25 26.74 -12.07
C LEU A 762 23.57 25.93 -10.81
N ASP A 763 24.32 24.84 -10.99
CA ASP A 763 24.86 23.91 -9.98
C ASP A 763 24.03 23.76 -8.68
#